data_AF-A0A0F6YJZ3-F1
#
_entry.id   AF-A0A0F6YJZ3-F1
#
_cell.length_a   1.000
_cell.length_b   1.000
_cell.length_c   1.000
_cell.angle_alpha   90.00
_cell.angle_beta   90.00
_cell.angle_gamma   90.00
#
_symmetry.space_group_name_H-M   'P 1'
#
loop_
_entity.id
_entity.type
_entity.pdbx_description
1 polymer ?
#
loop_
_entity_poly.entity_id
_entity_poly.type
_entity_poly.pdbx_seq_one_letter_code
_entity_poly.pdbx_strand_id
1 'polypeptide(L)'
;MDPIQTLTRAMDAVAKAVDHRDHEPDPARADWPRLRNHVTELRRRMEDEVIASFATLAIELPPGAREKVADNVAFLAIELSAIVRASADESGAVRLLRAAHKLGPRGLVAEELEGAMREPATHLALCRARWNHRQGDFDVGDRILREARRTAKDAGLRKLIETVLNGSRPLTNGAPALFRVNGFGVGIYGERDRRDDGSYVTTHCISALFVPIFPLGAYRVIDQGHGSYLFLSKEPLSAFARGWRWALLAAVVLGVVSTAVSSYLSSPSRLAAIALEDARAVDARGDVDASLAAYDGLLAGAGYDLDLADREAVGVRYVDVLASTVPTPLTEDRLDAFDRAMTRWQSVPQYARSGAPERHLQERVAAWASELGERDERSLRAALTVVERGIAVTTPSSPLDARRSALHRALGERLAPEWPFEALDEHVASGLDEAGVRAAAPIVERVIASPSLVLAASRSLRAWASAARMDTLPLRDRVSDALAAADAMQADAERAAALASGDEALLRASLARFPDDHDCVAALADLSRARGDSAAATATLRALGSPGVLAPTALASLAAAELDVGHLDDARALLARRVMPRLGELREAQQAMSRIERERTESLVSRLEMGLGPPEVQARLRVASDDETRAIVSEHLASELSRDPELGAARARYEAIAPIVPSVLQLAMIELRRGGERSGAERDRALADAERLFLAIQAEAASVPAYHLGLGQVYYRLGREGQGEQELQSVLASGDEDLALQVARAYRELGLEPRAREVATGVYERGQQPQAGRAAMLLSILADRIEDTETWLARAPQDTPEVRTRLTDVRGQRALRERRYDDADRLFAEVARDWDRAGDRDMPALNNAAVALGARYEATADPSHLDAALDRLERAVRLAPDQSITISNLADAHRFRGTLRVLSRWLDGRALRLDRSQADALLGIMTAGAHRAEVIAALRDDPGIRRAIELTHQEQVLAPRRAGAWERELALLRRCGDPSALVDLEARIARVGELEVNEQRAAWERGEWDAEILVHAERALADADDRLARARRGRDPRAVAALLTIRGNALLERATVRAESRDADVDLAIAAYREAAAAWPELGASSMLAQAHVTRALLRDASLRVRWEAERRRFSVVAILHHASNDPAQAAQVRASSDVRDAVAALSALDPVVLRVDELWIAESAADAAMIARLAPVRAREDLRAAYAIDRRLDPSDSESDERLATLASR
;
A
#
# COMPACT_ATOMS: atom_id res chain seq x y z
N MET A 1 -66.80 46.45 65.33
CA MET A 1 -65.37 46.43 64.96
C MET A 1 -65.16 45.26 64.02
N ASP A 2 -64.35 45.42 62.98
CA ASP A 2 -64.08 44.36 62.00
C ASP A 2 -63.44 43.13 62.71
N PRO A 3 -64.11 41.96 62.69
CA PRO A 3 -63.61 40.74 63.33
C PRO A 3 -62.21 40.33 62.83
N ILE A 4 -61.89 40.59 61.55
CA ILE A 4 -60.59 40.22 60.96
C ILE A 4 -59.46 41.07 61.53
N GLN A 5 -59.66 42.38 61.64
CA GLN A 5 -58.67 43.27 62.24
C GLN A 5 -58.44 42.97 63.72
N THR A 6 -59.49 42.55 64.42
CA THR A 6 -59.42 42.17 65.83
C THR A 6 -58.58 40.89 65.99
N LEU A 7 -58.86 39.85 65.19
CA LEU A 7 -58.06 38.63 65.15
C LEU A 7 -56.61 38.91 64.77
N THR A 8 -56.37 39.73 63.75
CA THR A 8 -55.02 40.08 63.28
C THR A 8 -54.21 40.78 64.36
N ARG A 9 -54.80 41.74 65.08
CA ARG A 9 -54.12 42.41 66.21
C ARG A 9 -53.83 41.46 67.36
N ALA A 10 -54.74 40.52 67.65
CA ALA A 10 -54.54 39.51 68.68
C ALA A 10 -53.40 38.53 68.28
N MET A 11 -53.38 38.09 67.02
CA MET A 11 -52.30 37.26 66.47
C MET A 11 -50.94 37.97 66.51
N ASP A 12 -50.87 39.24 66.10
CA ASP A 12 -49.63 40.03 66.11
C ASP A 12 -49.11 40.24 67.54
N ALA A 13 -50.00 40.46 68.52
CA ALA A 13 -49.63 40.54 69.92
C ALA A 13 -49.04 39.22 70.45
N VAL A 14 -49.62 38.07 70.09
CA VAL A 14 -49.08 36.75 70.46
C VAL A 14 -47.77 36.47 69.74
N ALA A 15 -47.66 36.76 68.44
CA ALA A 15 -46.45 36.56 67.66
C ALA A 15 -45.26 37.36 68.24
N LYS A 16 -45.46 38.64 68.55
CA LYS A 16 -44.46 39.49 69.21
C LYS A 16 -44.07 38.96 70.58
N ALA A 17 -45.02 38.40 71.32
CA ALA A 17 -44.73 37.78 72.61
C ALA A 17 -43.87 36.52 72.45
N VAL A 18 -44.20 35.63 71.51
CA VAL A 18 -43.45 34.39 71.23
C VAL A 18 -42.00 34.68 70.84
N ASP A 19 -41.74 35.76 70.10
CA ASP A 19 -40.40 36.15 69.66
C ASP A 19 -39.64 37.04 70.65
N HIS A 20 -40.27 37.42 71.77
CA HIS A 20 -39.63 38.25 72.77
C HIS A 20 -38.46 37.52 73.45
N ARG A 21 -37.40 38.27 73.80
CA ARG A 21 -36.19 37.69 74.41
C ARG A 21 -36.47 36.98 75.74
N ASP A 22 -37.41 37.51 76.51
CA ASP A 22 -37.83 36.92 77.79
C ASP A 22 -38.72 35.68 77.65
N HIS A 23 -38.99 35.20 76.43
CA HIS A 23 -39.85 34.04 76.18
C HIS A 23 -39.14 32.91 75.44
N GLU A 24 -37.80 32.79 75.56
CA GLU A 24 -37.11 31.56 75.13
C GLU A 24 -37.77 30.34 75.80
N PRO A 25 -38.22 29.33 75.04
CA PRO A 25 -38.88 28.14 75.57
C PRO A 25 -37.85 27.14 76.11
N ASP A 26 -37.11 27.56 77.14
CA ASP A 26 -36.15 26.73 77.87
C ASP A 26 -36.69 26.39 79.28
N PRO A 27 -36.98 25.11 79.57
CA PRO A 27 -37.49 24.69 80.88
C PRO A 27 -36.46 24.89 82.01
N ALA A 28 -35.18 25.07 81.69
CA ALA A 28 -34.12 25.29 82.69
C ALA A 28 -34.06 26.73 83.22
N ARG A 29 -34.89 27.65 82.72
CA ARG A 29 -34.89 29.05 83.18
C ARG A 29 -35.38 29.22 84.61
N ALA A 30 -34.66 30.04 85.38
CA ALA A 30 -34.95 30.28 86.79
C ALA A 30 -36.09 31.30 87.04
N ASP A 31 -36.42 32.13 86.05
CA ASP A 31 -37.36 33.25 86.18
C ASP A 31 -38.82 32.90 85.84
N TRP A 32 -39.11 31.65 85.48
CA TRP A 32 -40.48 31.19 85.21
C TRP A 32 -41.52 31.52 86.29
N PRO A 33 -41.23 31.43 87.61
CA PRO A 33 -42.20 31.80 88.63
C PRO A 33 -42.69 33.26 88.52
N ARG A 34 -41.82 34.18 88.10
CA ARG A 34 -42.17 35.60 87.88
C ARG A 34 -43.03 35.77 86.63
N LEU A 35 -42.73 35.02 85.57
CA LEU A 35 -43.42 35.11 84.28
C LEU A 35 -44.71 34.28 84.20
N ARG A 36 -44.93 33.35 85.14
CA ARG A 36 -46.04 32.38 85.10
C ARG A 36 -47.41 33.02 84.91
N ASN A 37 -47.69 34.12 85.63
CA ASN A 37 -48.96 34.83 85.48
C ASN A 37 -49.11 35.45 84.09
N HIS A 38 -48.01 36.00 83.54
CA HIS A 38 -48.00 36.58 82.20
C HIS A 38 -48.17 35.51 81.11
N VAL A 39 -47.47 34.38 81.22
CA VAL A 39 -47.61 33.24 80.29
C VAL A 39 -49.01 32.63 80.36
N THR A 40 -49.59 32.55 81.57
CA THR A 40 -50.98 32.09 81.74
C THR A 40 -51.97 33.03 81.06
N GLU A 41 -51.76 34.35 81.19
CA GLU A 41 -52.58 35.34 80.52
C GLU A 41 -52.40 35.31 78.99
N LEU A 42 -51.17 35.09 78.49
CA LEU A 42 -50.91 34.89 77.06
C LEU A 42 -51.60 33.64 76.52
N ARG A 43 -51.58 32.52 77.27
CA ARG A 43 -52.34 31.30 76.91
C ARG A 43 -53.84 31.60 76.86
N ARG A 44 -54.37 32.26 77.89
CA ARG A 44 -55.78 32.64 77.96
C ARG A 44 -56.17 33.54 76.79
N ARG A 45 -55.31 34.49 76.44
CA ARG A 45 -55.48 35.35 75.27
C ARG A 45 -55.48 34.56 73.96
N MET A 46 -54.58 33.59 73.82
CA MET A 46 -54.57 32.72 72.64
C MET A 46 -55.84 31.86 72.55
N GLU A 47 -56.34 31.33 73.67
CA GLU A 47 -57.57 30.53 73.72
C GLU A 47 -58.83 31.40 73.46
N ASP A 48 -58.98 32.49 74.21
CA ASP A 48 -60.20 33.31 74.27
C ASP A 48 -60.27 34.38 73.16
N GLU A 49 -59.14 34.99 72.79
CA GLU A 49 -59.12 36.10 71.82
C GLU A 49 -58.68 35.68 70.41
N VAL A 50 -57.84 34.65 70.27
CA VAL A 50 -57.35 34.20 68.95
C VAL A 50 -58.14 32.98 68.47
N ILE A 51 -58.10 31.87 69.20
CA ILE A 51 -58.71 30.60 68.76
C ILE A 51 -60.24 30.72 68.74
N ALA A 52 -60.87 31.26 69.79
CA ALA A 52 -62.33 31.42 69.81
C ALA A 52 -62.83 32.42 68.76
N SER A 53 -62.12 33.53 68.57
CA SER A 53 -62.43 34.51 67.51
C SER A 53 -62.28 33.89 66.12
N PHE A 54 -61.21 33.14 65.88
CA PHE A 54 -61.04 32.44 64.62
C PHE A 54 -62.11 31.37 64.41
N ALA A 55 -62.46 30.56 65.43
CA ALA A 55 -63.52 29.56 65.31
C ALA A 55 -64.87 30.16 64.90
N THR A 56 -65.16 31.37 65.37
CA THR A 56 -66.36 32.14 64.99
C THR A 56 -66.24 32.66 63.55
N LEU A 57 -65.09 33.26 63.21
CA LEU A 57 -64.85 33.88 61.90
C LEU A 57 -64.64 32.88 60.76
N ALA A 58 -64.13 31.68 61.05
CA ALA A 58 -63.78 30.67 60.06
C ALA A 58 -64.97 30.19 59.22
N ILE A 59 -66.20 30.36 59.72
CA ILE A 59 -67.43 30.06 58.97
C ILE A 59 -67.61 31.03 57.79
N GLU A 60 -67.11 32.26 57.90
CA GLU A 60 -67.30 33.34 56.92
C GLU A 60 -66.14 33.50 55.93
N LEU A 61 -64.97 32.90 56.21
CA LEU A 61 -63.79 33.03 55.37
C LEU A 61 -63.84 32.11 54.13
N PRO A 62 -63.37 32.57 52.95
CA PRO A 62 -63.19 31.72 51.78
C PRO A 62 -62.27 30.53 52.09
N PRO A 63 -62.47 29.33 51.50
CA PRO A 63 -61.73 28.12 51.87
C PRO A 63 -60.20 28.29 51.89
N GLY A 64 -59.62 28.90 50.85
CA GLY A 64 -58.16 29.10 50.77
C GLY A 64 -57.60 30.13 51.77
N ALA A 65 -58.39 31.14 52.15
CA ALA A 65 -58.00 32.12 53.18
C ALA A 65 -58.19 31.54 54.58
N ARG A 66 -59.29 30.79 54.79
CA ARG A 66 -59.58 30.05 56.03
C ARG A 66 -58.45 29.08 56.37
N GLU A 67 -57.98 28.31 55.39
CA GLU A 67 -56.88 27.35 55.57
C GLU A 67 -55.58 28.04 55.96
N LYS A 68 -55.18 29.10 55.23
CA LYS A 68 -53.96 29.85 55.55
C LYS A 68 -54.00 30.51 56.94
N VAL A 69 -55.14 31.07 57.32
CA VAL A 69 -55.29 31.67 58.66
C VAL A 69 -55.33 30.59 59.74
N ALA A 70 -55.96 29.44 59.49
CA ALA A 70 -55.92 28.28 60.40
C ALA A 70 -54.48 27.80 60.61
N ASP A 71 -53.69 27.68 59.55
CA ASP A 71 -52.28 27.28 59.61
C ASP A 71 -51.44 28.29 60.41
N ASN A 72 -51.64 29.59 60.20
CA ASN A 72 -50.93 30.63 60.95
C ASN A 72 -51.31 30.65 62.44
N VAL A 73 -52.61 30.52 62.76
CA VAL A 73 -53.09 30.44 64.15
C VAL A 73 -52.56 29.17 64.82
N ALA A 74 -52.59 28.04 64.12
CA ALA A 74 -52.05 26.78 64.60
C ALA A 74 -50.53 26.86 64.84
N PHE A 75 -49.77 27.46 63.93
CA PHE A 75 -48.34 27.64 64.08
C PHE A 75 -47.98 28.53 65.28
N LEU A 76 -48.70 29.64 65.49
CA LEU A 76 -48.53 30.47 66.69
C LEU A 76 -48.88 29.71 67.97
N ALA A 77 -49.91 28.86 67.94
CA ALA A 77 -50.27 28.01 69.08
C ALA A 77 -49.19 26.95 69.38
N ILE A 78 -48.58 26.36 68.34
CA ILE A 78 -47.44 25.45 68.43
C ILE A 78 -46.29 26.13 69.18
N GLU A 79 -45.86 27.30 68.72
CA GLU A 79 -44.73 28.02 69.33
C GLU A 79 -45.05 28.50 70.76
N LEU A 80 -46.27 29.02 71.00
CA LEU A 80 -46.69 29.43 72.34
C LEU A 80 -46.81 28.23 73.29
N SER A 81 -47.25 27.07 72.81
CA SER A 81 -47.37 25.85 73.64
C SER A 81 -46.01 25.41 74.19
N ALA A 82 -44.92 25.65 73.45
CA ALA A 82 -43.56 25.35 73.91
C ALA A 82 -43.16 26.24 75.10
N ILE A 83 -43.52 27.53 75.06
CA ILE A 83 -43.29 28.50 76.15
C ILE A 83 -44.14 28.12 77.37
N VAL A 84 -45.43 27.83 77.17
CA VAL A 84 -46.36 27.40 78.24
C VAL A 84 -45.83 26.12 78.91
N ARG A 85 -45.36 25.16 78.12
CA ARG A 85 -44.75 23.92 78.59
C ARG A 85 -43.47 24.17 79.38
N ALA A 86 -42.59 25.03 78.88
CA ALA A 86 -41.36 25.41 79.57
C ALA A 86 -41.63 26.09 80.91
N SER A 87 -42.73 26.84 81.03
CA SER A 87 -43.19 27.46 82.29
C SER A 87 -43.79 26.48 83.33
N ALA A 88 -43.71 25.17 83.05
CA ALA A 88 -44.26 24.06 83.81
C ALA A 88 -45.80 23.94 83.82
N ASP A 89 -46.51 24.52 82.84
CA ASP A 89 -47.94 24.30 82.60
C ASP A 89 -48.18 23.29 81.46
N GLU A 90 -47.87 22.02 81.74
CA GLU A 90 -48.03 20.91 80.78
C GLU A 90 -49.48 20.77 80.30
N SER A 91 -50.43 20.90 81.24
CA SER A 91 -51.85 20.76 80.93
C SER A 91 -52.34 21.90 80.04
N GLY A 92 -51.86 23.13 80.26
CA GLY A 92 -52.14 24.28 79.40
C GLY A 92 -51.57 24.11 78.00
N ALA A 93 -50.33 23.62 77.87
CA ALA A 93 -49.73 23.38 76.57
C ALA A 93 -50.51 22.35 75.74
N VAL A 94 -50.91 21.24 76.36
CA VAL A 94 -51.71 20.19 75.69
C VAL A 94 -53.12 20.69 75.34
N ARG A 95 -53.74 21.49 76.21
CA ARG A 95 -55.04 22.12 75.89
C ARG A 95 -54.92 23.04 74.67
N LEU A 96 -53.88 23.84 74.61
CA LEU A 96 -53.64 24.78 73.51
C LEU A 96 -53.41 24.03 72.18
N LEU A 97 -52.57 22.99 72.18
CA LEU A 97 -52.32 22.16 71.00
C LEU A 97 -53.59 21.46 70.51
N ARG A 98 -54.42 20.92 71.41
CA ARG A 98 -55.71 20.31 71.02
C ARG A 98 -56.69 21.34 70.49
N ALA A 99 -56.73 22.54 71.07
CA ALA A 99 -57.58 23.62 70.59
C ALA A 99 -57.17 24.06 69.18
N ALA A 100 -55.86 24.18 68.92
CA ALA A 100 -55.32 24.48 67.60
C ALA A 100 -55.57 23.36 66.58
N HIS A 101 -55.44 22.09 66.97
CA HIS A 101 -55.71 20.96 66.09
C HIS A 101 -57.18 20.90 65.63
N LYS A 102 -58.12 21.30 66.50
CA LYS A 102 -59.55 21.40 66.15
C LYS A 102 -59.86 22.45 65.08
N LEU A 103 -58.94 23.38 64.80
CA LEU A 103 -59.12 24.38 63.74
C LEU A 103 -58.97 23.78 62.33
N GLY A 104 -58.41 22.57 62.23
CA GLY A 104 -58.18 21.85 60.98
C GLY A 104 -57.07 22.44 60.08
N PRO A 105 -55.86 22.73 60.61
CA PRO A 105 -54.73 23.13 59.77
C PRO A 105 -54.32 21.99 58.82
N ARG A 106 -53.57 22.32 57.77
CA ARG A 106 -53.16 21.36 56.72
C ARG A 106 -51.64 21.24 56.61
N GLY A 107 -51.22 20.20 55.89
CA GLY A 107 -49.82 19.96 55.54
C GLY A 107 -48.91 19.87 56.76
N LEU A 108 -47.73 20.50 56.65
CA LEU A 108 -46.67 20.42 57.65
C LEU A 108 -47.08 20.93 59.04
N VAL A 109 -47.98 21.92 59.13
CA VAL A 109 -48.44 22.47 60.42
C VAL A 109 -49.33 21.46 61.16
N ALA A 110 -50.16 20.70 60.42
CA ALA A 110 -50.95 19.62 61.01
C ALA A 110 -50.07 18.47 61.49
N GLU A 111 -49.08 18.06 60.69
CA GLU A 111 -48.09 17.04 61.07
C GLU A 111 -47.30 17.47 62.32
N GLU A 112 -46.92 18.75 62.41
CA GLU A 112 -46.22 19.30 63.58
C GLU A 112 -47.08 19.31 64.84
N LEU A 113 -48.35 19.69 64.76
CA LEU A 113 -49.27 19.67 65.91
C LEU A 113 -49.44 18.26 66.48
N GLU A 114 -49.62 17.27 65.61
CA GLU A 114 -49.76 15.88 66.04
C GLU A 114 -48.45 15.36 66.63
N GLY A 115 -47.32 15.67 66.00
CA GLY A 115 -45.99 15.38 66.53
C GLY A 115 -45.75 16.02 67.89
N ALA A 116 -46.17 17.28 68.08
CA ALA A 116 -46.03 18.02 69.33
C ALA A 116 -46.82 17.43 70.49
N MET A 117 -47.97 16.81 70.22
CA MET A 117 -48.73 16.07 71.23
C MET A 117 -48.13 14.70 71.55
N ARG A 118 -47.45 14.05 70.59
CA ARG A 118 -46.83 12.72 70.77
C ARG A 118 -45.44 12.79 71.41
N GLU A 119 -44.62 13.74 70.98
CA GLU A 119 -43.23 13.91 71.39
C GLU A 119 -42.96 15.33 71.89
N PRO A 120 -43.39 15.65 73.11
CA PRO A 120 -43.33 17.01 73.63
C PRO A 120 -41.92 17.57 73.79
N ALA A 121 -40.94 16.73 74.13
CA ALA A 121 -39.55 17.13 74.27
C ALA A 121 -38.91 17.51 72.93
N THR A 122 -39.19 16.73 71.88
CA THR A 122 -38.71 16.99 70.51
C THR A 122 -39.32 18.28 69.96
N HIS A 123 -40.61 18.49 70.20
CA HIS A 123 -41.32 19.73 69.86
C HIS A 123 -40.71 20.95 70.55
N LEU A 124 -40.48 20.86 71.87
CA LEU A 124 -39.85 21.93 72.64
C LEU A 124 -38.46 22.28 72.08
N ALA A 125 -37.65 21.28 71.73
CA ALA A 125 -36.34 21.48 71.11
C ALA A 125 -36.44 22.14 69.73
N LEU A 126 -37.40 21.73 68.89
CA LEU A 126 -37.64 22.32 67.57
C LEU A 126 -38.02 23.81 67.68
N CYS A 127 -39.00 24.15 68.52
CA CYS A 127 -39.40 25.55 68.73
C CYS A 127 -38.28 26.38 69.35
N ARG A 128 -37.54 25.83 70.34
CA ARG A 128 -36.37 26.52 70.93
C ARG A 128 -35.29 26.79 69.88
N ALA A 129 -35.01 25.84 69.00
CA ALA A 129 -34.04 26.04 67.94
C ALA A 129 -34.50 27.08 66.91
N ARG A 130 -35.77 27.06 66.52
CA ARG A 130 -36.34 28.09 65.63
C ARG A 130 -36.29 29.48 66.26
N TRP A 131 -36.58 29.58 67.56
CA TRP A 131 -36.42 30.83 68.29
C TRP A 131 -34.96 31.32 68.23
N ASN A 132 -33.97 30.44 68.48
CA ASN A 132 -32.55 30.79 68.36
C ASN A 132 -32.19 31.24 66.93
N HIS A 133 -32.70 30.57 65.89
CA HIS A 133 -32.50 31.00 64.50
C HIS A 133 -33.09 32.39 64.23
N ARG A 134 -34.27 32.71 64.79
CA ARG A 134 -34.89 34.05 64.67
C ARG A 134 -34.08 35.13 65.41
N GLN A 135 -33.38 34.78 66.49
CA GLN A 135 -32.44 35.69 67.18
C GLN A 135 -31.08 35.82 66.46
N GLY A 136 -30.81 34.99 65.45
CA GLY A 136 -29.54 34.96 64.69
C GLY A 136 -28.51 33.94 65.18
N ASP A 137 -28.80 33.20 66.25
CA ASP A 137 -27.90 32.21 66.87
C ASP A 137 -28.04 30.83 66.21
N PHE A 138 -27.69 30.76 64.91
CA PHE A 138 -27.81 29.53 64.11
C PHE A 138 -26.99 28.35 64.64
N ASP A 139 -25.85 28.59 65.29
CA ASP A 139 -25.02 27.51 65.83
C ASP A 139 -25.65 26.83 67.04
N VAL A 140 -26.34 27.60 67.90
CA VAL A 140 -27.08 27.07 69.04
C VAL A 140 -28.31 26.33 68.55
N GLY A 141 -29.09 26.95 67.66
CA GLY A 141 -30.28 26.34 67.07
C GLY A 141 -29.96 25.04 66.32
N ASP A 142 -28.93 25.02 65.45
CA ASP A 142 -28.51 23.82 64.73
C ASP A 142 -28.02 22.72 65.67
N ARG A 143 -27.36 23.06 66.78
CA ARG A 143 -26.91 22.07 67.77
C ARG A 143 -28.10 21.40 68.44
N ILE A 144 -29.08 22.19 68.85
CA ILE A 144 -30.35 21.70 69.41
C ILE A 144 -31.07 20.81 68.38
N LEU A 145 -31.14 21.23 67.11
CA LEU A 145 -31.76 20.45 66.04
C LEU A 145 -31.03 19.14 65.75
N ARG A 146 -29.69 19.13 65.73
CA ARG A 146 -28.90 17.90 65.50
C ARG A 146 -29.07 16.89 66.62
N GLU A 147 -29.20 17.36 67.86
CA GLU A 147 -29.49 16.52 69.01
C GLU A 147 -30.93 16.00 68.96
N ALA A 148 -31.91 16.88 68.74
CA ALA A 148 -33.31 16.51 68.59
C ALA A 148 -33.53 15.53 67.42
N ARG A 149 -32.80 15.67 66.29
CA ARG A 149 -32.88 14.73 65.17
C ARG A 149 -32.47 13.31 65.54
N ARG A 150 -31.47 13.16 66.42
CA ARG A 150 -30.97 11.85 66.86
C ARG A 150 -31.99 11.14 67.75
N THR A 151 -32.77 11.89 68.53
CA THR A 151 -33.69 11.34 69.54
C THR A 151 -35.16 11.37 69.14
N ALA A 152 -35.56 12.21 68.17
CA ALA A 152 -36.91 12.25 67.62
C ALA A 152 -37.29 10.86 67.13
N LYS A 153 -38.49 10.35 67.44
CA LYS A 153 -39.02 9.11 66.86
C LYS A 153 -40.08 9.45 65.81
N ASP A 154 -40.85 10.51 66.04
CA ASP A 154 -41.85 11.04 65.14
C ASP A 154 -41.24 11.44 63.78
N ALA A 155 -41.77 10.86 62.71
CA ALA A 155 -41.27 11.07 61.36
C ALA A 155 -41.54 12.49 60.84
N GLY A 156 -42.68 13.09 61.22
CA GLY A 156 -43.05 14.45 60.82
C GLY A 156 -42.12 15.48 61.46
N LEU A 157 -41.93 15.40 62.78
CA LEU A 157 -40.98 16.28 63.49
C LEU A 157 -39.54 16.10 62.97
N ARG A 158 -39.11 14.86 62.70
CA ARG A 158 -37.77 14.60 62.16
C ARG A 158 -37.59 15.25 60.78
N LYS A 159 -38.58 15.14 59.88
CA LYS A 159 -38.56 15.79 58.56
C LYS A 159 -38.51 17.31 58.66
N LEU A 160 -39.26 17.89 59.60
CA LEU A 160 -39.25 19.33 59.87
C LEU A 160 -37.89 19.80 60.40
N ILE A 161 -37.29 19.06 61.34
CA ILE A 161 -35.95 19.32 61.86
C ILE A 161 -34.91 19.33 60.71
N GLU A 162 -34.97 18.35 59.81
CA GLU A 162 -34.09 18.29 58.64
C GLU A 162 -34.31 19.43 57.65
N THR A 163 -35.57 19.84 57.46
CA THR A 163 -35.91 20.98 56.60
C THR A 163 -35.30 22.28 57.14
N VAL A 164 -35.37 22.50 58.45
CA VAL A 164 -34.78 23.69 59.10
C VAL A 164 -33.24 23.64 59.03
N LEU A 165 -32.63 22.47 59.26
CA LEU A 165 -31.17 22.30 59.17
C LEU A 165 -30.61 22.60 57.76
N ASN A 166 -31.38 22.31 56.71
CA ASN A 166 -30.96 22.48 55.32
C ASN A 166 -31.39 23.82 54.68
N GLY A 167 -31.97 24.74 55.45
CA GLY A 167 -32.39 26.04 54.95
C GLY A 167 -31.24 26.96 54.53
N SER A 168 -31.57 27.97 53.72
CA SER A 168 -30.62 29.00 53.26
C SER A 168 -30.00 29.77 54.44
N ARG A 169 -28.72 30.14 54.30
CA ARG A 169 -27.96 30.81 55.37
C ARG A 169 -27.54 32.23 54.97
N PRO A 170 -27.44 33.18 55.94
CA PRO A 170 -26.94 34.51 55.66
C PRO A 170 -25.46 34.49 55.23
N LEU A 171 -25.05 35.48 54.45
CA LEU A 171 -23.65 35.65 54.04
C LEU A 171 -22.84 36.28 55.18
N THR A 172 -22.24 35.46 56.04
CA THR A 172 -21.48 35.96 57.20
C THR A 172 -20.09 36.51 56.85
N ASN A 173 -19.50 36.08 55.73
CA ASN A 173 -18.10 36.40 55.36
C ASN A 173 -17.97 37.14 54.02
N GLY A 174 -19.04 37.79 53.54
CA GLY A 174 -19.06 38.49 52.25
C GLY A 174 -19.16 37.57 51.02
N ALA A 175 -19.01 38.16 49.82
CA ALA A 175 -19.05 37.45 48.54
C ALA A 175 -17.79 36.59 48.31
N PRO A 176 -17.90 35.43 47.63
CA PRO A 176 -16.73 34.59 47.32
C PRO A 176 -15.80 35.26 46.31
N ALA A 177 -14.50 34.98 46.41
CA ALA A 177 -13.50 35.46 45.45
C ALA A 177 -13.69 34.79 44.08
N LEU A 178 -13.66 35.58 43.00
CA LEU A 178 -13.72 35.10 41.63
C LEU A 178 -12.49 35.62 40.87
N PHE A 179 -11.57 34.73 40.50
CA PHE A 179 -10.40 35.09 39.70
C PHE A 179 -9.88 33.88 38.92
N ARG A 180 -9.29 34.11 37.74
CA ARG A 180 -8.60 33.08 36.95
C ARG A 180 -7.34 33.67 36.33
N VAL A 181 -6.25 32.90 36.34
CA VAL A 181 -5.01 33.17 35.62
C VAL A 181 -4.76 31.99 34.68
N ASN A 182 -4.78 32.21 33.37
CA ASN A 182 -4.63 31.17 32.33
C ASN A 182 -5.52 29.93 32.55
N GLY A 183 -6.77 30.16 32.98
CA GLY A 183 -7.76 29.09 33.21
C GLY A 183 -7.66 28.38 34.56
N PHE A 184 -6.64 28.65 35.36
CA PHE A 184 -6.52 28.17 36.73
C PHE A 184 -6.99 29.23 37.73
N GLY A 185 -7.86 28.84 38.67
CA GLY A 185 -8.39 29.76 39.68
C GLY A 185 -9.74 29.31 40.21
N VAL A 186 -10.57 30.26 40.62
CA VAL A 186 -11.91 30.00 41.15
C VAL A 186 -12.96 30.81 40.41
N GLY A 187 -14.09 30.18 40.10
CA GLY A 187 -15.18 30.83 39.40
C GLY A 187 -16.52 30.17 39.71
N ILE A 188 -17.60 30.85 39.38
CA ILE A 188 -18.95 30.31 39.51
C ILE A 188 -19.42 29.69 38.19
N TYR A 189 -20.15 28.59 38.30
CA TYR A 189 -20.57 27.77 37.18
C TYR A 189 -21.98 27.26 37.36
N GLY A 190 -22.69 27.25 36.24
CA GLY A 190 -24.03 26.73 36.13
C GLY A 190 -25.06 27.58 36.87
N GLU A 191 -26.30 27.24 36.60
CA GLU A 191 -27.47 27.89 37.14
C GLU A 191 -28.52 26.83 37.50
N ARG A 192 -29.12 26.96 38.69
CA ARG A 192 -30.30 26.18 39.10
C ARG A 192 -31.23 27.03 39.97
N ASP A 193 -32.49 26.60 40.06
CA ASP A 193 -33.47 27.19 40.99
C ASP A 193 -33.63 28.72 40.81
N ARG A 194 -33.84 29.13 39.55
CA ARG A 194 -34.15 30.52 39.18
C ARG A 194 -35.54 30.88 39.67
N ARG A 195 -35.66 32.04 40.30
CA ARG A 195 -36.93 32.59 40.82
C ARG A 195 -37.41 33.74 39.95
N ASP A 196 -38.68 34.08 40.09
CA ASP A 196 -39.33 35.17 39.35
C ASP A 196 -38.67 36.55 39.62
N ASP A 197 -37.95 36.70 40.73
CA ASP A 197 -37.14 37.89 41.07
C ASP A 197 -35.80 37.98 40.31
N GLY A 198 -35.51 37.00 39.44
CA GLY A 198 -34.29 36.90 38.65
C GLY A 198 -33.11 36.25 39.37
N SER A 199 -33.23 35.93 40.67
CA SER A 199 -32.17 35.27 41.43
C SER A 199 -32.07 33.78 41.12
N TYR A 200 -30.86 33.24 41.08
CA TYR A 200 -30.62 31.81 40.85
C TYR A 200 -29.43 31.30 41.66
N VAL A 201 -29.32 29.98 41.83
CA VAL A 201 -28.22 29.35 42.55
C VAL A 201 -27.12 28.92 41.59
N THR A 202 -25.90 29.37 41.85
CA THR A 202 -24.69 29.00 41.09
C THR A 202 -23.68 28.27 41.99
N THR A 203 -22.82 27.44 41.38
CA THR A 203 -21.80 26.65 42.10
C THR A 203 -20.43 27.28 41.94
N HIS A 204 -19.81 27.66 43.05
CA HIS A 204 -18.44 28.17 43.10
C HIS A 204 -17.45 26.99 43.09
N CYS A 205 -16.55 26.94 42.11
CA CYS A 205 -15.63 25.82 41.86
C CYS A 205 -14.18 26.29 41.68
N ILE A 206 -13.22 25.46 42.11
CA ILE A 206 -11.84 25.50 41.60
C ILE A 206 -11.85 25.04 40.16
N SER A 207 -11.18 25.80 39.32
CA SER A 207 -11.07 25.59 37.89
C SER A 207 -9.62 25.34 37.52
N ALA A 208 -9.40 24.40 36.60
CA ALA A 208 -8.13 24.24 35.90
C ALA A 208 -8.44 24.27 34.41
N LEU A 209 -7.66 25.03 33.62
CA LEU A 209 -7.90 25.23 32.19
C LEU A 209 -9.38 25.58 31.87
N PHE A 210 -9.98 26.45 32.69
CA PHE A 210 -11.38 26.90 32.59
C PHE A 210 -12.46 25.82 32.82
N VAL A 211 -12.08 24.59 33.20
CA VAL A 211 -12.99 23.51 33.55
C VAL A 211 -13.20 23.48 35.07
N PRO A 212 -14.45 23.49 35.58
CA PRO A 212 -14.73 23.39 37.01
C PRO A 212 -14.44 21.97 37.51
N ILE A 213 -13.31 21.79 38.20
CA ILE A 213 -12.89 20.48 38.71
C ILE A 213 -13.52 20.20 40.07
N PHE A 214 -13.43 21.15 41.00
CA PHE A 214 -13.75 20.90 42.40
C PHE A 214 -14.74 21.94 42.96
N PRO A 215 -15.98 21.55 43.29
CA PRO A 215 -16.98 22.47 43.84
C PRO A 215 -16.70 22.83 45.31
N LEU A 216 -16.60 24.13 45.58
CA LEU A 216 -16.34 24.73 46.89
C LEU A 216 -17.61 25.06 47.67
N GLY A 217 -18.63 25.62 47.00
CA GLY A 217 -19.88 26.06 47.63
C GLY A 217 -20.96 26.44 46.63
N ALA A 218 -22.19 26.66 47.09
CA ALA A 218 -23.28 27.19 46.26
C ALA A 218 -23.82 28.49 46.86
N TYR A 219 -24.17 29.41 45.98
CA TYR A 219 -24.64 30.74 46.37
C TYR A 219 -25.83 31.14 45.51
N ARG A 220 -26.81 31.81 46.12
CA ARG A 220 -27.87 32.47 45.36
C ARG A 220 -27.38 33.85 44.93
N VAL A 221 -27.46 34.11 43.64
CA VAL A 221 -26.94 35.33 43.02
C VAL A 221 -27.97 35.95 42.08
N ILE A 222 -27.84 37.25 41.84
CA ILE A 222 -28.47 37.95 40.72
C ILE A 222 -27.33 38.42 39.79
N ASP A 223 -27.43 38.11 38.50
CA ASP A 223 -26.49 38.58 37.49
C ASP A 223 -26.75 40.05 37.17
N GLN A 224 -25.73 40.89 37.28
CA GLN A 224 -25.79 42.34 37.03
C GLN A 224 -25.25 42.72 35.64
N GLY A 225 -24.83 41.74 34.83
CA GLY A 225 -24.18 41.96 33.54
C GLY A 225 -22.67 42.21 33.66
N HIS A 226 -21.95 42.08 32.54
CA HIS A 226 -20.48 42.27 32.41
C HIS A 226 -19.63 41.45 33.39
N GLY A 227 -20.11 40.28 33.84
CA GLY A 227 -19.38 39.39 34.75
C GLY A 227 -19.45 39.80 36.23
N SER A 228 -20.38 40.69 36.61
CA SER A 228 -20.64 41.10 37.99
C SER A 228 -21.89 40.41 38.57
N TYR A 229 -21.84 40.04 39.85
CA TYR A 229 -22.89 39.28 40.54
C TYR A 229 -23.20 39.86 41.92
N LEU A 230 -24.49 39.96 42.25
CA LEU A 230 -24.97 40.26 43.60
C LEU A 230 -25.26 38.96 44.35
N PHE A 231 -24.54 38.68 45.43
CA PHE A 231 -24.73 37.49 46.27
C PHE A 231 -25.75 37.76 47.37
N LEU A 232 -26.80 36.92 47.47
CA LEU A 232 -27.90 37.08 48.42
C LEU A 232 -27.76 36.19 49.65
N SER A 233 -27.50 34.90 49.43
CA SER A 233 -27.43 33.89 50.50
C SER A 233 -26.49 32.76 50.11
N LYS A 234 -26.00 32.05 51.13
CA LYS A 234 -25.28 30.78 50.94
C LYS A 234 -26.29 29.65 50.92
N GLU A 235 -26.21 28.82 49.88
CA GLU A 235 -27.13 27.71 49.65
C GLU A 235 -26.40 26.37 49.81
N PRO A 236 -27.11 25.28 50.16
CA PRO A 236 -26.52 23.96 50.16
C PRO A 236 -26.10 23.55 48.74
N LEU A 237 -24.94 22.87 48.64
CA LEU A 237 -24.48 22.27 47.38
C LEU A 237 -25.48 21.23 46.87
N SER A 238 -25.65 21.15 45.54
CA SER A 238 -26.51 20.13 44.91
C SER A 238 -26.03 18.71 45.25
N ALA A 239 -26.92 17.72 45.16
CA ALA A 239 -26.56 16.32 45.42
C ALA A 239 -25.43 15.85 44.48
N PHE A 240 -25.49 16.25 43.20
CA PHE A 240 -24.43 15.98 42.23
C PHE A 240 -23.09 16.60 42.63
N ALA A 241 -23.07 17.90 42.94
CA ALA A 241 -21.83 18.58 43.33
C ALA A 241 -21.22 18.02 44.62
N ARG A 242 -22.06 17.58 45.58
CA ARG A 242 -21.59 16.87 46.79
C ARG A 242 -21.02 15.49 46.47
N GLY A 243 -21.67 14.73 45.59
CA GLY A 243 -21.19 13.41 45.14
C GLY A 243 -19.86 13.51 44.41
N TRP A 244 -19.74 14.46 43.48
CA TRP A 244 -18.50 14.70 42.73
C TRP A 244 -17.33 15.11 43.64
N ARG A 245 -17.60 15.97 44.64
CA ARG A 245 -16.60 16.37 45.64
C ARG A 245 -16.04 15.17 46.41
N TRP A 246 -16.90 14.24 46.81
CA TRP A 246 -16.50 13.04 47.53
C TRP A 246 -15.85 11.99 46.61
N ALA A 247 -16.28 11.86 45.37
CA ALA A 247 -15.64 10.98 44.39
C ALA A 247 -14.18 11.39 44.12
N LEU A 248 -13.91 12.69 43.94
CA LEU A 248 -12.55 13.20 43.78
C LEU A 248 -11.70 13.00 45.04
N LEU A 249 -12.24 13.25 46.23
CA LEU A 249 -11.51 13.00 47.48
C LEU A 249 -11.24 11.51 47.71
N ALA A 250 -12.20 10.63 47.38
CA ALA A 250 -12.02 9.19 47.44
C ALA A 250 -10.95 8.72 46.45
N ALA A 251 -10.91 9.27 45.23
CA ALA A 251 -9.86 8.99 44.26
C ALA A 251 -8.47 9.42 44.74
N VAL A 252 -8.35 10.57 45.41
CA VAL A 252 -7.07 11.03 46.00
C VAL A 252 -6.63 10.12 47.16
N VAL A 253 -7.55 9.72 48.04
CA VAL A 253 -7.23 8.82 49.18
C VAL A 253 -6.91 7.40 48.70
N LEU A 254 -7.65 6.86 47.71
CA LEU A 254 -7.29 5.61 47.05
C LEU A 254 -5.92 5.73 46.39
N GLY A 255 -5.62 6.88 45.79
CA GLY A 255 -4.31 7.21 45.26
C GLY A 255 -3.23 7.06 46.33
N VAL A 256 -3.34 7.77 47.45
CA VAL A 256 -2.31 7.79 48.51
C VAL A 256 -2.12 6.41 49.18
N VAL A 257 -3.20 5.68 49.49
CA VAL A 257 -3.12 4.35 50.12
C VAL A 257 -2.63 3.28 49.14
N SER A 258 -3.04 3.36 47.87
CA SER A 258 -2.46 2.55 46.79
C SER A 258 -0.98 2.84 46.64
N THR A 259 -0.55 4.11 46.74
CA THR A 259 0.87 4.49 46.58
C THR A 259 1.76 3.85 47.66
N ALA A 260 1.30 3.77 48.91
CA ALA A 260 2.09 3.21 50.01
C ALA A 260 2.19 1.66 49.99
N VAL A 261 1.12 0.95 49.62
CA VAL A 261 1.12 -0.53 49.50
C VAL A 261 1.76 -0.98 48.18
N SER A 262 1.52 -0.22 47.10
CA SER A 262 2.23 -0.37 45.84
C SER A 262 3.73 -0.19 46.06
N SER A 263 4.20 0.84 46.76
CA SER A 263 5.64 1.07 46.96
C SER A 263 6.43 -0.08 47.60
N TYR A 264 5.79 -0.97 48.37
CA TYR A 264 6.45 -2.15 48.96
C TYR A 264 6.28 -3.43 48.12
N LEU A 265 5.08 -3.68 47.56
CA LEU A 265 4.85 -4.84 46.68
C LEU A 265 5.40 -4.66 45.27
N SER A 266 5.57 -3.41 44.82
CA SER A 266 6.24 -3.00 43.58
C SER A 266 7.67 -2.54 43.80
N SER A 267 8.31 -2.88 44.93
CA SER A 267 9.74 -2.59 45.10
C SER A 267 10.49 -3.24 43.93
N PRO A 268 11.21 -2.46 43.11
CA PRO A 268 11.68 -2.95 41.81
C PRO A 268 12.55 -4.22 41.91
N SER A 269 13.38 -4.33 42.96
CA SER A 269 14.22 -5.51 43.23
C SER A 269 13.42 -6.79 43.54
N ARG A 270 12.29 -6.70 44.25
CA ARG A 270 11.44 -7.86 44.55
C ARG A 270 10.65 -8.32 43.33
N LEU A 271 10.14 -7.38 42.53
CA LEU A 271 9.49 -7.72 41.26
C LEU A 271 10.49 -8.32 40.27
N ALA A 272 11.72 -7.81 40.24
CA ALA A 272 12.82 -8.38 39.45
C ALA A 272 13.16 -9.81 39.88
N ALA A 273 13.22 -10.09 41.19
CA ALA A 273 13.48 -11.43 41.70
C ALA A 273 12.36 -12.44 41.35
N ILE A 274 11.09 -12.02 41.46
CA ILE A 274 9.94 -12.86 41.07
C ILE A 274 9.94 -13.10 39.55
N ALA A 275 10.14 -12.05 38.75
CA ALA A 275 10.22 -12.17 37.29
C ALA A 275 11.41 -13.04 36.84
N LEU A 276 12.52 -13.03 37.61
CA LEU A 276 13.66 -13.93 37.39
C LEU A 276 13.32 -15.39 37.70
N GLU A 277 12.63 -15.66 38.80
CA GLU A 277 12.14 -17.02 39.11
C GLU A 277 11.14 -17.52 38.07
N ASP A 278 10.21 -16.67 37.63
CA ASP A 278 9.25 -16.99 36.58
C ASP A 278 9.95 -17.30 35.25
N ALA A 279 10.93 -16.47 34.86
CA ALA A 279 11.72 -16.70 33.64
C ALA A 279 12.53 -18.02 33.73
N ARG A 280 13.15 -18.31 34.87
CA ARG A 280 13.84 -19.60 35.12
C ARG A 280 12.87 -20.79 35.08
N ALA A 281 11.65 -20.63 35.58
CA ALA A 281 10.64 -21.68 35.56
C ALA A 281 10.08 -21.96 34.16
N VAL A 282 10.06 -20.95 33.28
CA VAL A 282 9.75 -21.14 31.85
C VAL A 282 10.93 -21.82 31.14
N ASP A 283 12.15 -21.35 31.38
CA ASP A 283 13.39 -21.94 30.83
C ASP A 283 13.56 -23.42 31.18
N ALA A 284 13.24 -23.80 32.42
CA ALA A 284 13.29 -25.20 32.85
C ALA A 284 12.34 -26.15 32.09
N ARG A 285 11.33 -25.62 31.38
CA ARG A 285 10.39 -26.43 30.58
C ARG A 285 10.95 -26.79 29.20
N GLY A 286 12.03 -26.14 28.76
CA GLY A 286 12.71 -26.41 27.50
C GLY A 286 12.05 -25.82 26.26
N ASP A 287 11.06 -24.94 26.40
CA ASP A 287 10.47 -24.19 25.28
C ASP A 287 11.30 -22.93 25.00
N VAL A 288 12.07 -22.95 23.91
CA VAL A 288 13.05 -21.91 23.59
C VAL A 288 12.39 -20.54 23.35
N ASP A 289 11.28 -20.48 22.61
CA ASP A 289 10.61 -19.22 22.29
C ASP A 289 9.96 -18.61 23.53
N ALA A 290 9.31 -19.44 24.35
CA ALA A 290 8.74 -18.99 25.62
C ALA A 290 9.83 -18.49 26.59
N SER A 291 10.99 -19.16 26.61
CA SER A 291 12.12 -18.79 27.48
C SER A 291 12.73 -17.45 27.07
N LEU A 292 12.96 -17.26 25.77
CA LEU A 292 13.45 -15.99 25.24
C LEU A 292 12.45 -14.85 25.46
N ALA A 293 11.15 -15.11 25.34
CA ALA A 293 10.12 -14.10 25.61
C ALA A 293 10.06 -13.71 27.10
N ALA A 294 10.21 -14.70 28.00
CA ALA A 294 10.23 -14.47 29.44
C ALA A 294 11.46 -13.66 29.87
N TYR A 295 12.65 -13.98 29.33
CA TYR A 295 13.85 -13.21 29.60
C TYR A 295 13.83 -11.81 28.96
N ASP A 296 13.29 -11.64 27.74
CA ASP A 296 13.09 -10.31 27.15
C ASP A 296 12.21 -9.43 28.05
N GLY A 297 11.10 -9.99 28.55
CA GLY A 297 10.20 -9.28 29.47
C GLY A 297 10.88 -8.89 30.78
N LEU A 298 11.69 -9.80 31.35
CA LEU A 298 12.50 -9.52 32.53
C LEU A 298 13.52 -8.40 32.27
N LEU A 299 14.33 -8.52 31.21
CA LEU A 299 15.42 -7.58 30.91
C LEU A 299 14.90 -6.21 30.45
N ALA A 300 13.79 -6.13 29.72
CA ALA A 300 13.19 -4.86 29.34
C ALA A 300 12.48 -4.16 30.52
N GLY A 301 11.89 -4.94 31.44
CA GLY A 301 11.06 -4.41 32.52
C GLY A 301 11.78 -4.19 33.84
N ALA A 302 12.34 -5.25 34.43
CA ALA A 302 12.83 -5.28 35.82
C ALA A 302 14.33 -5.64 35.95
N GLY A 303 15.01 -5.91 34.83
CA GLY A 303 16.39 -6.38 34.81
C GLY A 303 17.40 -5.39 35.41
N TYR A 304 17.11 -4.08 35.38
CA TYR A 304 17.97 -3.05 35.97
C TYR A 304 17.96 -3.09 37.51
N ASP A 305 17.01 -3.79 38.14
CA ASP A 305 16.83 -3.84 39.59
C ASP A 305 17.31 -5.16 40.24
N LEU A 306 17.73 -6.13 39.42
CA LEU A 306 18.49 -7.31 39.87
C LEU A 306 19.85 -6.87 40.45
N ASP A 307 20.56 -7.69 41.23
CA ASP A 307 21.96 -7.37 41.54
C ASP A 307 22.90 -7.67 40.34
N LEU A 308 24.15 -7.20 40.38
CA LEU A 308 25.06 -7.35 39.24
C LEU A 308 25.33 -8.83 38.90
N ALA A 309 25.42 -9.71 39.90
CA ALA A 309 25.72 -11.12 39.69
C ALA A 309 24.55 -11.86 39.03
N ASP A 310 23.32 -11.61 39.50
CA ASP A 310 22.11 -12.15 38.89
C ASP A 310 21.88 -11.59 37.48
N ARG A 311 22.17 -10.30 37.24
CA ARG A 311 22.10 -9.72 35.88
C ARG A 311 23.05 -10.40 34.91
N GLU A 312 24.31 -10.57 35.30
CA GLU A 312 25.30 -11.25 34.45
C GLU A 312 24.92 -12.71 34.21
N ALA A 313 24.46 -13.43 35.24
CA ALA A 313 24.00 -14.80 35.10
C ALA A 313 22.80 -14.94 34.16
N VAL A 314 21.83 -14.01 34.24
CA VAL A 314 20.68 -13.95 33.33
C VAL A 314 21.12 -13.66 31.91
N GLY A 315 22.01 -12.68 31.70
CA GLY A 315 22.50 -12.35 30.37
C GLY A 315 23.29 -13.51 29.73
N VAL A 316 24.13 -14.21 30.50
CA VAL A 316 24.83 -15.41 30.01
C VAL A 316 23.84 -16.51 29.65
N ARG A 317 22.86 -16.79 30.53
CA ARG A 317 21.82 -17.80 30.26
C ARG A 317 20.96 -17.42 29.05
N TYR A 318 20.64 -16.14 28.89
CA TYR A 318 19.95 -15.63 27.71
C TYR A 318 20.73 -15.94 26.44
N VAL A 319 22.05 -15.70 26.43
CA VAL A 319 22.91 -16.02 25.29
C VAL A 319 22.92 -17.53 25.02
N ASP A 320 22.88 -18.40 26.03
CA ASP A 320 22.77 -19.86 25.83
C ASP A 320 21.45 -20.26 25.17
N VAL A 321 20.32 -19.74 25.67
CA VAL A 321 18.99 -20.02 25.10
C VAL A 321 18.91 -19.46 23.69
N LEU A 322 19.41 -18.24 23.47
CA LEU A 322 19.50 -17.62 22.15
C LEU A 322 20.35 -18.47 21.21
N ALA A 323 21.49 -18.97 21.70
CA ALA A 323 22.38 -19.81 20.92
C ALA A 323 21.75 -21.15 20.52
N SER A 324 20.78 -21.66 21.27
CA SER A 324 20.01 -22.86 20.91
C SER A 324 19.07 -22.66 19.71
N THR A 325 18.71 -21.40 19.38
CA THR A 325 17.93 -21.08 18.17
C THR A 325 18.78 -21.15 16.89
N VAL A 326 20.11 -21.11 17.04
CA VAL A 326 21.06 -21.22 15.94
C VAL A 326 21.48 -22.69 15.80
N PRO A 327 21.25 -23.34 14.65
CA PRO A 327 21.63 -24.73 14.46
C PRO A 327 23.15 -24.90 14.64
N THR A 328 23.55 -25.99 15.30
CA THR A 328 24.95 -26.38 15.47
C THR A 328 25.14 -27.81 14.90
N PRO A 329 26.07 -28.01 13.94
CA PRO A 329 26.95 -27.01 13.35
C PRO A 329 26.18 -25.98 12.50
N LEU A 330 26.57 -24.70 12.58
CA LEU A 330 26.05 -23.65 11.71
C LEU A 330 26.53 -23.92 10.27
N THR A 331 25.58 -23.94 9.34
CA THR A 331 25.85 -24.15 7.90
C THR A 331 25.50 -22.90 7.11
N GLU A 332 26.08 -22.76 5.92
CA GLU A 332 25.89 -21.62 5.01
C GLU A 332 24.41 -21.36 4.66
N ASP A 333 23.59 -22.41 4.53
CA ASP A 333 22.16 -22.29 4.20
C ASP A 333 21.28 -21.91 5.41
N ARG A 334 21.87 -21.71 6.59
CA ARG A 334 21.18 -21.45 7.87
C ARG A 334 21.64 -20.17 8.56
N LEU A 335 22.29 -19.26 7.81
CA LEU A 335 22.69 -17.94 8.32
C LEU A 335 21.50 -17.08 8.75
N ASP A 336 20.31 -17.32 8.20
CA ASP A 336 19.06 -16.64 8.59
C ASP A 336 18.72 -16.83 10.09
N ALA A 337 19.02 -18.00 10.64
CA ALA A 337 18.84 -18.28 12.07
C ALA A 337 19.80 -17.46 12.93
N PHE A 338 21.05 -17.33 12.48
CA PHE A 338 22.05 -16.48 13.13
C PHE A 338 21.65 -15.00 13.08
N ASP A 339 21.21 -14.49 11.94
CA ASP A 339 20.80 -13.08 11.78
C ASP A 339 19.60 -12.72 12.67
N ARG A 340 18.61 -13.63 12.76
CA ARG A 340 17.49 -13.46 13.71
C ARG A 340 17.99 -13.40 15.15
N ALA A 341 18.93 -14.26 15.52
CA ALA A 341 19.52 -14.27 16.86
C ALA A 341 20.27 -12.97 17.16
N MET A 342 21.11 -12.47 16.25
CA MET A 342 21.84 -11.20 16.42
C MET A 342 20.89 -10.01 16.50
N THR A 343 19.83 -9.98 15.68
CA THR A 343 18.81 -8.92 15.71
C THR A 343 18.08 -8.91 17.05
N ARG A 344 17.74 -10.09 17.59
CA ARG A 344 17.13 -10.21 18.92
C ARG A 344 18.09 -9.75 20.01
N TRP A 345 19.37 -10.12 19.95
CA TRP A 345 20.39 -9.63 20.88
C TRP A 345 20.49 -8.10 20.89
N GLN A 346 20.47 -7.43 19.74
CA GLN A 346 20.52 -5.96 19.67
C GLN A 346 19.34 -5.29 20.40
N SER A 347 18.20 -5.98 20.51
CA SER A 347 17.02 -5.48 21.25
C SER A 347 17.18 -5.57 22.77
N VAL A 348 18.14 -6.35 23.28
CA VAL A 348 18.43 -6.46 24.72
C VAL A 348 19.03 -5.14 25.23
N PRO A 349 18.59 -4.61 26.39
CA PRO A 349 19.13 -3.37 26.94
C PRO A 349 20.65 -3.42 27.18
N GLN A 350 21.35 -2.31 26.90
CA GLN A 350 22.82 -2.24 26.92
C GLN A 350 23.44 -2.70 28.26
N TYR A 351 22.82 -2.35 29.39
CA TYR A 351 23.31 -2.70 30.73
C TYR A 351 23.27 -4.21 31.02
N ALA A 352 22.43 -4.98 30.31
CA ALA A 352 22.31 -6.43 30.42
C ALA A 352 23.17 -7.17 29.38
N ARG A 353 23.68 -6.43 28.38
CA ARG A 353 24.57 -6.95 27.35
C ARG A 353 26.03 -6.86 27.74
N SER A 354 26.44 -5.86 28.50
CA SER A 354 27.84 -5.61 28.85
C SER A 354 28.42 -6.61 29.86
N GLY A 355 29.73 -6.85 29.82
CA GLY A 355 30.43 -7.64 30.84
C GLY A 355 30.50 -9.12 30.48
N ALA A 356 30.09 -10.01 31.40
CA ALA A 356 30.12 -11.46 31.16
C ALA A 356 29.21 -11.96 30.00
N PRO A 357 27.97 -11.47 29.84
CA PRO A 357 27.09 -11.87 28.73
C PRO A 357 27.69 -11.57 27.36
N GLU A 358 28.32 -10.40 27.21
CA GLU A 358 28.98 -9.98 25.98
C GLU A 358 30.10 -10.93 25.58
N ARG A 359 30.99 -11.24 26.53
CA ARG A 359 32.11 -12.17 26.31
C ARG A 359 31.61 -13.55 25.92
N HIS A 360 30.56 -14.03 26.57
CA HIS A 360 29.93 -15.31 26.24
C HIS A 360 29.37 -15.32 24.82
N LEU A 361 28.72 -14.22 24.39
CA LEU A 361 28.27 -14.08 23.01
C LEU A 361 29.45 -14.06 22.02
N GLN A 362 30.52 -13.35 22.33
CA GLN A 362 31.72 -13.31 21.49
C GLN A 362 32.33 -14.71 21.30
N GLU A 363 32.39 -15.52 22.36
CA GLU A 363 32.83 -16.93 22.30
C GLU A 363 31.90 -17.78 21.41
N ARG A 364 30.57 -17.61 21.54
CA ARG A 364 29.58 -18.31 20.69
C ARG A 364 29.71 -17.91 19.22
N VAL A 365 29.89 -16.62 18.92
CA VAL A 365 30.12 -16.12 17.55
C VAL A 365 31.40 -16.72 16.96
N ALA A 366 32.49 -16.75 17.73
CA ALA A 366 33.74 -17.36 17.28
C ALA A 366 33.59 -18.87 17.02
N ALA A 367 32.82 -19.58 17.84
CA ALA A 367 32.50 -20.99 17.65
C ALA A 367 31.69 -21.23 16.37
N TRP A 368 30.60 -20.48 16.15
CA TRP A 368 29.79 -20.58 14.93
C TRP A 368 30.58 -20.27 13.66
N ALA A 369 31.45 -19.25 13.70
CA ALA A 369 32.35 -18.96 12.59
C ALA A 369 33.36 -20.09 12.33
N SER A 370 33.72 -20.87 13.36
CA SER A 370 34.60 -22.03 13.22
C SER A 370 33.87 -23.26 12.66
N GLU A 371 32.58 -23.43 12.98
CA GLU A 371 31.72 -24.51 12.48
C GLU A 371 31.49 -24.44 10.96
N LEU A 372 31.40 -23.23 10.40
CA LEU A 372 31.29 -22.99 8.95
C LEU A 372 32.54 -23.48 8.18
N GLY A 373 33.69 -23.45 8.87
CA GLY A 373 34.99 -23.90 8.35
C GLY A 373 35.62 -22.94 7.34
N GLU A 374 36.75 -23.36 6.78
CA GLU A 374 37.58 -22.59 5.83
C GLU A 374 37.84 -23.42 4.55
N ARG A 375 36.86 -24.23 4.14
CA ARG A 375 36.98 -25.23 3.08
C ARG A 375 37.15 -24.56 1.70
N ASP A 376 36.33 -23.56 1.45
CA ASP A 376 36.17 -22.87 0.18
C ASP A 376 35.83 -21.38 0.40
N GLU A 377 35.74 -20.62 -0.70
CA GLU A 377 35.40 -19.18 -0.66
C GLU A 377 34.06 -18.93 0.05
N ARG A 378 33.06 -19.79 -0.19
CA ARG A 378 31.70 -19.61 0.32
C ARG A 378 31.66 -19.75 1.85
N SER A 379 32.32 -20.77 2.39
CA SER A 379 32.46 -20.97 3.84
C SER A 379 33.26 -19.86 4.51
N LEU A 380 34.34 -19.38 3.89
CA LEU A 380 35.13 -18.25 4.40
C LEU A 380 34.30 -16.97 4.48
N ARG A 381 33.54 -16.61 3.42
CA ARG A 381 32.68 -15.42 3.41
C ARG A 381 31.55 -15.53 4.44
N ALA A 382 30.93 -16.72 4.57
CA ALA A 382 29.92 -16.96 5.59
C ALA A 382 30.47 -16.79 7.02
N ALA A 383 31.65 -17.35 7.29
CA ALA A 383 32.32 -17.20 8.58
C ALA A 383 32.69 -15.74 8.86
N LEU A 384 33.15 -15.01 7.84
CA LEU A 384 33.48 -13.59 7.93
C LEU A 384 32.22 -12.77 8.28
N THR A 385 31.10 -13.02 7.58
CA THR A 385 29.81 -12.37 7.86
C THR A 385 29.37 -12.59 9.29
N VAL A 386 29.49 -13.82 9.82
CA VAL A 386 29.17 -14.15 11.22
C VAL A 386 30.03 -13.34 12.19
N VAL A 387 31.35 -13.26 11.96
CA VAL A 387 32.26 -12.51 12.84
C VAL A 387 32.01 -11.01 12.77
N GLU A 388 31.90 -10.44 11.57
CA GLU A 388 31.65 -9.01 11.37
C GLU A 388 30.32 -8.58 11.98
N ARG A 389 29.27 -9.39 11.81
CA ARG A 389 27.98 -9.14 12.44
C ARG A 389 28.09 -9.23 13.95
N GLY A 390 28.83 -10.19 14.49
CA GLY A 390 29.12 -10.29 15.92
C GLY A 390 29.86 -9.07 16.46
N ILE A 391 30.85 -8.55 15.73
CA ILE A 391 31.58 -7.32 16.07
C ILE A 391 30.62 -6.11 16.03
N ALA A 392 29.71 -6.04 15.05
CA ALA A 392 28.76 -4.93 14.94
C ALA A 392 27.74 -4.86 16.09
N VAL A 393 27.52 -5.97 16.82
CA VAL A 393 26.56 -6.04 17.95
C VAL A 393 27.22 -6.12 19.32
N THR A 394 28.56 -6.11 19.35
CA THR A 394 29.38 -6.14 20.57
C THR A 394 30.40 -5.01 20.55
N THR A 395 31.06 -4.78 21.68
CA THR A 395 32.22 -3.91 21.78
C THR A 395 33.40 -4.58 21.08
N PRO A 396 34.28 -3.80 20.40
CA PRO A 396 35.48 -4.35 19.75
C PRO A 396 36.29 -5.21 20.73
N SER A 397 36.69 -6.40 20.30
CA SER A 397 37.37 -7.38 21.16
C SER A 397 38.49 -8.09 20.42
N SER A 398 39.62 -8.25 21.10
CA SER A 398 40.80 -8.89 20.52
C SER A 398 40.54 -10.28 19.94
N PRO A 399 39.71 -11.18 20.54
CA PRO A 399 39.46 -12.51 19.96
C PRO A 399 38.68 -12.47 18.64
N LEU A 400 37.59 -11.69 18.56
CA LEU A 400 36.81 -11.58 17.33
C LEU A 400 37.56 -10.77 16.26
N ASP A 401 38.26 -9.70 16.64
CA ASP A 401 39.09 -8.94 15.72
C ASP A 401 40.21 -9.81 15.14
N ALA A 402 40.89 -10.62 15.96
CA ALA A 402 41.90 -11.57 15.49
C ALA A 402 41.30 -12.64 14.57
N ARG A 403 40.09 -13.14 14.88
CA ARG A 403 39.38 -14.11 14.01
C ARG A 403 38.99 -13.47 12.69
N ARG A 404 38.46 -12.24 12.68
CA ARG A 404 38.15 -11.47 11.46
C ARG A 404 39.40 -11.30 10.59
N SER A 405 40.50 -10.85 11.18
CA SER A 405 41.77 -10.71 10.48
C SER A 405 42.27 -12.03 9.87
N ALA A 406 42.16 -13.14 10.61
CA ALA A 406 42.53 -14.46 10.10
C ALA A 406 41.67 -14.90 8.91
N LEU A 407 40.35 -14.70 8.99
CA LEU A 407 39.41 -15.05 7.91
C LEU A 407 39.64 -14.22 6.65
N HIS A 408 39.85 -12.90 6.78
CA HIS A 408 40.22 -12.05 5.65
C HIS A 408 41.53 -12.50 4.99
N ARG A 409 42.54 -12.88 5.77
CA ARG A 409 43.80 -13.41 5.19
C ARG A 409 43.58 -14.72 4.44
N ALA A 410 42.85 -15.67 5.03
CA ALA A 410 42.56 -16.95 4.39
C ALA A 410 41.74 -16.78 3.10
N LEU A 411 40.80 -15.83 3.10
CA LEU A 411 40.05 -15.44 1.91
C LEU A 411 40.94 -14.78 0.87
N GLY A 412 41.81 -13.85 1.27
CA GLY A 412 42.80 -13.22 0.39
C GLY A 412 43.72 -14.22 -0.29
N GLU A 413 44.29 -15.16 0.47
CA GLU A 413 45.14 -16.23 -0.07
C GLU A 413 44.39 -17.11 -1.08
N ARG A 414 43.12 -17.42 -0.82
CA ARG A 414 42.29 -18.22 -1.73
C ARG A 414 41.99 -17.47 -3.02
N LEU A 415 41.74 -16.18 -2.94
CA LEU A 415 41.37 -15.33 -4.08
C LEU A 415 42.58 -14.95 -4.95
N ALA A 416 43.78 -14.90 -4.37
CA ALA A 416 44.99 -14.38 -5.02
C ALA A 416 45.29 -14.91 -6.44
N PRO A 417 45.06 -16.19 -6.78
CA PRO A 417 45.35 -16.70 -8.13
C PRO A 417 44.46 -16.07 -9.21
N GLU A 418 43.15 -15.99 -8.97
CA GLU A 418 42.15 -15.60 -9.97
C GLU A 418 41.64 -14.16 -9.82
N TRP A 419 41.59 -13.65 -8.58
CA TRP A 419 41.02 -12.36 -8.19
C TRP A 419 42.01 -11.54 -7.34
N PRO A 420 43.19 -11.18 -7.89
CA PRO A 420 44.23 -10.49 -7.15
C PRO A 420 43.80 -9.13 -6.55
N PHE A 421 42.90 -8.40 -7.19
CA PHE A 421 42.39 -7.14 -6.62
C PHE A 421 41.54 -7.36 -5.37
N GLU A 422 40.60 -8.30 -5.43
CA GLU A 422 39.80 -8.67 -4.25
C GLU A 422 40.72 -9.23 -3.16
N ALA A 423 41.68 -10.08 -3.52
CA ALA A 423 42.64 -10.63 -2.57
C ALA A 423 43.42 -9.53 -1.84
N LEU A 424 43.89 -8.51 -2.56
CA LEU A 424 44.57 -7.37 -1.96
C LEU A 424 43.65 -6.57 -1.02
N ASP A 425 42.39 -6.34 -1.42
CA ASP A 425 41.38 -5.67 -0.59
C ASP A 425 41.12 -6.45 0.71
N GLU A 426 41.00 -7.78 0.64
CA GLU A 426 40.83 -8.65 1.82
C GLU A 426 42.07 -8.58 2.74
N HIS A 427 43.27 -8.58 2.19
CA HIS A 427 44.48 -8.39 3.02
C HIS A 427 44.52 -7.01 3.68
N VAL A 428 44.05 -5.95 3.02
CA VAL A 428 43.89 -4.63 3.64
C VAL A 428 42.84 -4.68 4.76
N ALA A 429 41.69 -5.30 4.52
CA ALA A 429 40.62 -5.47 5.51
C ALA A 429 41.06 -6.31 6.73
N SER A 430 42.05 -7.19 6.58
CA SER A 430 42.65 -7.91 7.70
C SER A 430 43.39 -7.01 8.72
N GLY A 431 43.60 -5.73 8.42
CA GLY A 431 44.31 -4.77 9.26
C GLY A 431 45.81 -4.69 9.02
N LEU A 432 46.34 -5.45 8.04
CA LEU A 432 47.75 -5.46 7.64
C LEU A 432 48.72 -5.66 8.81
N ASP A 433 48.47 -6.68 9.63
CA ASP A 433 49.47 -7.15 10.57
C ASP A 433 50.71 -7.75 9.84
N GLU A 434 51.75 -8.12 10.58
CA GLU A 434 53.01 -8.57 10.00
C GLU A 434 52.84 -9.76 9.03
N ALA A 435 51.93 -10.68 9.35
CA ALA A 435 51.56 -11.79 8.48
C ALA A 435 50.79 -11.33 7.24
N GLY A 436 49.83 -10.42 7.39
CA GLY A 436 49.04 -9.86 6.28
C GLY A 436 49.87 -9.07 5.27
N VAL A 437 50.81 -8.24 5.74
CA VAL A 437 51.71 -7.48 4.85
C VAL A 437 52.56 -8.42 3.99
N ARG A 438 53.08 -9.51 4.58
CA ARG A 438 53.84 -10.52 3.85
C ARG A 438 52.98 -11.32 2.87
N ALA A 439 51.79 -11.75 3.29
CA ALA A 439 50.87 -12.51 2.45
C ALA A 439 50.41 -11.72 1.21
N ALA A 440 50.26 -10.39 1.34
CA ALA A 440 49.89 -9.51 0.24
C ALA A 440 51.05 -9.19 -0.73
N ALA A 441 52.31 -9.38 -0.34
CA ALA A 441 53.47 -8.95 -1.14
C ALA A 441 53.50 -9.55 -2.57
N PRO A 442 53.24 -10.85 -2.81
CA PRO A 442 53.20 -11.41 -4.16
C PRO A 442 52.08 -10.82 -5.03
N ILE A 443 50.94 -10.46 -4.42
CA ILE A 443 49.82 -9.82 -5.11
C ILE A 443 50.21 -8.40 -5.49
N VAL A 444 50.83 -7.66 -4.56
CA VAL A 444 51.35 -6.31 -4.81
C VAL A 444 52.36 -6.32 -5.96
N GLU A 445 53.29 -7.26 -5.99
CA GLU A 445 54.25 -7.40 -7.09
C GLU A 445 53.58 -7.61 -8.45
N ARG A 446 52.51 -8.42 -8.50
CA ARG A 446 51.72 -8.63 -9.72
C ARG A 446 51.00 -7.37 -10.16
N VAL A 447 50.41 -6.62 -9.22
CA VAL A 447 49.64 -5.41 -9.53
C VAL A 447 50.53 -4.26 -10.00
N ILE A 448 51.71 -4.06 -9.39
CA ILE A 448 52.61 -2.96 -9.77
C ILE A 448 53.30 -3.15 -11.13
N ALA A 449 53.09 -4.29 -11.80
CA ALA A 449 53.62 -4.55 -13.14
C ALA A 449 52.95 -3.72 -14.24
N SER A 450 51.74 -3.18 -14.01
CA SER A 450 51.02 -2.33 -14.97
C SER A 450 50.49 -1.06 -14.29
N PRO A 451 50.79 0.14 -14.82
CA PRO A 451 50.23 1.40 -14.31
C PRO A 451 48.70 1.43 -14.27
N SER A 452 48.02 0.77 -15.22
CA SER A 452 46.56 0.68 -15.24
C SER A 452 46.01 -0.14 -14.06
N LEU A 453 46.65 -1.26 -13.73
CA LEU A 453 46.29 -2.07 -12.56
C LEU A 453 46.61 -1.32 -11.25
N VAL A 454 47.68 -0.53 -11.22
CA VAL A 454 48.03 0.32 -10.09
C VAL A 454 46.98 1.39 -9.84
N LEU A 455 46.45 2.03 -10.90
CA LEU A 455 45.33 2.97 -10.77
C LEU A 455 44.12 2.31 -10.12
N ALA A 456 43.75 1.11 -10.61
CA ALA A 456 42.63 0.33 -10.10
C ALA A 456 42.78 -0.08 -8.62
N ALA A 457 44.01 -0.35 -8.16
CA ALA A 457 44.32 -0.80 -6.80
C ALA A 457 44.94 0.27 -5.90
N SER A 458 44.94 1.54 -6.32
CA SER A 458 45.73 2.60 -5.71
C SER A 458 45.43 2.82 -4.21
N ARG A 459 44.16 2.69 -3.79
CA ARG A 459 43.76 2.73 -2.37
C ARG A 459 44.46 1.64 -1.56
N SER A 460 44.35 0.41 -2.02
CA SER A 460 44.83 -0.78 -1.31
C SER A 460 46.36 -0.87 -1.33
N LEU A 461 47.00 -0.43 -2.42
CA LEU A 461 48.45 -0.28 -2.51
C LEU A 461 48.99 0.78 -1.54
N ARG A 462 48.33 1.95 -1.42
CA ARG A 462 48.73 2.99 -0.45
C ARG A 462 48.57 2.50 0.99
N ALA A 463 47.49 1.77 1.30
CA ALA A 463 47.28 1.17 2.61
C ALA A 463 48.34 0.10 2.93
N TRP A 464 48.65 -0.77 1.98
CA TRP A 464 49.73 -1.75 2.14
C TRP A 464 51.09 -1.09 2.34
N ALA A 465 51.41 -0.05 1.54
CA ALA A 465 52.67 0.67 1.63
C ALA A 465 52.85 1.43 2.95
N SER A 466 51.76 1.92 3.57
CA SER A 466 51.84 2.56 4.90
C SER A 466 52.06 1.56 6.03
N ALA A 467 51.66 0.30 5.85
CA ALA A 467 51.86 -0.79 6.80
C ALA A 467 53.17 -1.57 6.59
N ALA A 468 53.93 -1.28 5.53
CA ALA A 468 55.17 -1.97 5.19
C ALA A 468 56.18 -2.03 6.35
N ARG A 469 57.02 -3.07 6.35
CA ARG A 469 58.01 -3.39 7.39
C ARG A 469 59.38 -3.58 6.77
N MET A 470 60.42 -3.70 7.61
CA MET A 470 61.83 -3.78 7.20
C MET A 470 62.10 -4.76 6.03
N ASP A 471 61.47 -5.93 6.07
CA ASP A 471 61.58 -6.99 5.04
C ASP A 471 60.84 -6.67 3.74
N THR A 472 59.85 -5.76 3.76
CA THR A 472 59.07 -5.34 2.59
C THR A 472 59.33 -3.90 2.13
N LEU A 473 60.24 -3.16 2.78
CA LEU A 473 60.61 -1.78 2.40
C LEU A 473 61.04 -1.64 0.93
N PRO A 474 61.86 -2.55 0.34
CA PRO A 474 62.24 -2.42 -1.08
C PRO A 474 61.04 -2.52 -2.03
N LEU A 475 60.06 -3.36 -1.70
CA LEU A 475 58.82 -3.47 -2.47
C LEU A 475 57.94 -2.24 -2.27
N ARG A 476 57.89 -1.68 -1.05
CA ARG A 476 57.17 -0.43 -0.76
C ARG A 476 57.71 0.76 -1.57
N ASP A 477 59.02 0.86 -1.76
CA ASP A 477 59.60 1.92 -2.60
C ASP A 477 59.21 1.73 -4.07
N ARG A 478 59.23 0.49 -4.59
CA ARG A 478 58.69 0.17 -5.92
C ARG A 478 57.20 0.49 -6.06
N VAL A 479 56.40 0.27 -5.01
CA VAL A 479 54.98 0.66 -4.99
C VAL A 479 54.84 2.16 -5.09
N SER A 480 55.67 2.95 -4.40
CA SER A 480 55.68 4.41 -4.51
C SER A 480 56.02 4.89 -5.93
N ASP A 481 57.02 4.29 -6.57
CA ASP A 481 57.39 4.60 -7.96
C ASP A 481 56.25 4.23 -8.93
N ALA A 482 55.64 3.07 -8.74
CA ALA A 482 54.52 2.60 -9.57
C ALA A 482 53.29 3.49 -9.42
N LEU A 483 52.97 3.94 -8.20
CA LEU A 483 51.90 4.91 -7.94
C LEU A 483 52.16 6.24 -8.66
N ALA A 484 53.40 6.74 -8.64
CA ALA A 484 53.76 7.97 -9.36
C ALA A 484 53.64 7.81 -10.89
N ALA A 485 54.05 6.67 -11.44
CA ALA A 485 53.88 6.36 -12.86
C ALA A 485 52.40 6.25 -13.27
N ALA A 486 51.59 5.63 -12.42
CA ALA A 486 50.14 5.54 -12.60
C ALA A 486 49.48 6.92 -12.56
N ASP A 487 49.82 7.76 -11.58
CA ASP A 487 49.31 9.13 -11.48
C ASP A 487 49.71 9.98 -12.71
N ALA A 488 50.93 9.78 -13.25
CA ALA A 488 51.37 10.42 -14.49
C ALA A 488 50.58 9.94 -15.72
N MET A 489 50.28 8.65 -15.83
CA MET A 489 49.42 8.11 -16.88
C MET A 489 47.99 8.68 -16.80
N GLN A 490 47.43 8.77 -15.60
CA GLN A 490 46.09 9.33 -15.36
C GLN A 490 46.02 10.83 -15.71
N ALA A 491 47.10 11.57 -15.49
CA ALA A 491 47.20 13.00 -15.80
C ALA A 491 47.57 13.31 -17.26
N ASP A 492 47.82 12.30 -18.10
CA ASP A 492 48.13 12.49 -19.52
C ASP A 492 46.91 13.05 -20.28
N ALA A 493 47.05 14.28 -20.79
CA ALA A 493 45.96 15.00 -21.43
C ALA A 493 45.50 14.36 -22.75
N GLU A 494 46.41 13.69 -23.48
CA GLU A 494 46.07 13.03 -24.75
C GLU A 494 45.28 11.75 -24.51
N ARG A 495 45.66 10.97 -23.49
CA ARG A 495 44.89 9.82 -23.00
C ARG A 495 43.49 10.24 -22.55
N ALA A 496 43.39 11.28 -21.73
CA ALA A 496 42.11 11.78 -21.26
C ALA A 496 41.19 12.23 -22.42
N ALA A 497 41.76 12.93 -23.42
CA ALA A 497 41.03 13.33 -24.62
C ALA A 497 40.60 12.12 -25.48
N ALA A 498 41.44 11.08 -25.59
CA ALA A 498 41.11 9.85 -26.30
C ALA A 498 39.91 9.12 -25.66
N LEU A 499 39.93 8.94 -24.33
CA LEU A 499 38.85 8.31 -23.58
C LEU A 499 37.55 9.12 -23.63
N ALA A 500 37.64 10.45 -23.56
CA ALA A 500 36.47 11.33 -23.61
C ALA A 500 35.82 11.40 -25.01
N SER A 501 36.63 11.37 -26.08
CA SER A 501 36.13 11.43 -27.45
C SER A 501 35.67 10.08 -28.00
N GLY A 502 36.23 8.98 -27.49
CA GLY A 502 36.01 7.64 -28.05
C GLY A 502 36.58 7.48 -29.47
N ASP A 503 37.50 8.35 -29.91
CA ASP A 503 38.09 8.26 -31.24
C ASP A 503 39.05 7.06 -31.32
N GLU A 504 38.79 6.16 -32.26
CA GLU A 504 39.55 4.92 -32.42
C GLU A 504 41.05 5.16 -32.71
N ALA A 505 41.39 6.20 -33.47
CA ALA A 505 42.78 6.51 -33.79
C ALA A 505 43.50 7.09 -32.57
N LEU A 506 42.85 7.97 -31.81
CA LEU A 506 43.41 8.52 -30.56
C LEU A 506 43.58 7.43 -29.49
N LEU A 507 42.61 6.52 -29.34
CA LEU A 507 42.70 5.39 -28.41
C LEU A 507 43.87 4.47 -28.76
N ARG A 508 44.07 4.14 -30.05
CA ARG A 508 45.24 3.35 -30.48
C ARG A 508 46.55 4.09 -30.29
N ALA A 509 46.59 5.40 -30.53
CA ALA A 509 47.78 6.22 -30.27
C ALA A 509 48.14 6.23 -28.77
N SER A 510 47.13 6.30 -27.89
CA SER A 510 47.33 6.19 -26.44
C SER A 510 47.86 4.81 -26.05
N LEU A 511 47.30 3.72 -26.60
CA LEU A 511 47.80 2.35 -26.36
C LEU A 511 49.24 2.13 -26.87
N ALA A 512 49.68 2.83 -27.91
CA ALA A 512 51.08 2.75 -28.33
C ALA A 512 52.05 3.31 -27.26
N ARG A 513 51.58 4.25 -26.43
CA ARG A 513 52.32 4.83 -25.31
C ARG A 513 52.13 4.05 -24.02
N PHE A 514 50.92 3.53 -23.79
CA PHE A 514 50.53 2.74 -22.64
C PHE A 514 49.91 1.39 -23.09
N PRO A 515 50.73 0.39 -23.46
CA PRO A 515 50.26 -0.85 -24.11
C PRO A 515 49.23 -1.66 -23.33
N ASP A 516 49.32 -1.61 -21.99
CA ASP A 516 48.44 -2.36 -21.08
C ASP A 516 47.40 -1.46 -20.41
N ASP A 517 46.94 -0.41 -21.10
CA ASP A 517 45.90 0.48 -20.59
C ASP A 517 44.50 -0.14 -20.75
N HIS A 518 43.99 -0.73 -19.66
CA HIS A 518 42.69 -1.38 -19.65
C HIS A 518 41.54 -0.45 -20.04
N ASP A 519 41.60 0.85 -19.72
CA ASP A 519 40.53 1.80 -20.04
C ASP A 519 40.44 2.05 -21.55
N CYS A 520 41.58 2.23 -22.22
CA CYS A 520 41.61 2.42 -23.67
C CYS A 520 41.23 1.14 -24.43
N VAL A 521 41.64 -0.03 -23.93
CA VAL A 521 41.21 -1.32 -24.50
C VAL A 521 39.70 -1.51 -24.32
N ALA A 522 39.15 -1.16 -23.15
CA ALA A 522 37.71 -1.21 -22.90
C ALA A 522 36.93 -0.31 -23.87
N ALA A 523 37.38 0.94 -24.08
CA ALA A 523 36.77 1.87 -25.03
C ALA A 523 36.81 1.33 -26.48
N LEU A 524 37.91 0.71 -26.92
CA LEU A 524 37.99 0.05 -28.23
C LEU A 524 37.07 -1.16 -28.35
N ALA A 525 36.93 -1.94 -27.27
CA ALA A 525 35.99 -3.05 -27.21
C ALA A 525 34.55 -2.55 -27.32
N ASP A 526 34.19 -1.45 -26.64
CA ASP A 526 32.87 -0.83 -26.72
C ASP A 526 32.56 -0.27 -28.12
N LEU A 527 33.54 0.28 -28.83
CA LEU A 527 33.38 0.63 -30.25
C LEU A 527 33.11 -0.59 -31.14
N SER A 528 33.73 -1.73 -30.84
CA SER A 528 33.50 -2.98 -31.56
C SER A 528 32.10 -3.54 -31.28
N ARG A 529 31.65 -3.47 -30.02
CA ARG A 529 30.26 -3.79 -29.63
C ARG A 529 29.25 -2.90 -30.35
N ALA A 530 29.49 -1.59 -30.42
CA ALA A 530 28.63 -0.64 -31.13
C ALA A 530 28.51 -0.94 -32.63
N ARG A 531 29.48 -1.66 -33.22
CA ARG A 531 29.45 -2.15 -34.61
C ARG A 531 28.85 -3.55 -34.76
N GLY A 532 28.39 -4.16 -33.66
CA GLY A 532 27.83 -5.52 -33.63
C GLY A 532 28.85 -6.65 -33.46
N ASP A 533 30.13 -6.34 -33.20
CA ASP A 533 31.18 -7.35 -33.04
C ASP A 533 31.57 -7.58 -31.56
N SER A 534 30.59 -7.96 -30.74
CA SER A 534 30.80 -8.24 -29.32
C SER A 534 31.67 -9.49 -29.07
N ALA A 535 31.82 -10.37 -30.06
CA ALA A 535 32.73 -11.51 -29.98
C ALA A 535 34.20 -11.07 -30.05
N ALA A 536 34.56 -10.17 -30.99
CA ALA A 536 35.87 -9.57 -31.03
C ALA A 536 36.16 -8.71 -29.80
N ALA A 537 35.15 -7.98 -29.30
CA ALA A 537 35.25 -7.22 -28.05
C ALA A 537 35.60 -8.14 -26.86
N THR A 538 34.88 -9.25 -26.71
CA THR A 538 35.14 -10.27 -25.67
C THR A 538 36.55 -10.84 -25.78
N ALA A 539 36.99 -11.20 -26.99
CA ALA A 539 38.34 -11.71 -27.21
C ALA A 539 39.43 -10.68 -26.85
N THR A 540 39.22 -9.42 -27.22
CA THR A 540 40.13 -8.31 -26.93
C THR A 540 40.25 -8.09 -25.41
N LEU A 541 39.15 -8.10 -24.69
CA LEU A 541 39.14 -7.92 -23.23
C LEU A 541 39.74 -9.11 -22.49
N ARG A 542 39.44 -10.35 -22.91
CA ARG A 542 40.03 -11.56 -22.32
C ARG A 542 41.53 -11.70 -22.61
N ALA A 543 42.06 -11.01 -23.63
CA ALA A 543 43.50 -10.97 -23.90
C ALA A 543 44.29 -10.20 -22.82
N LEU A 544 43.64 -9.29 -22.07
CA LEU A 544 44.25 -8.60 -20.92
C LEU A 544 44.43 -9.52 -19.70
N GLY A 545 43.70 -10.64 -19.64
CA GLY A 545 43.81 -11.62 -18.56
C GLY A 545 42.48 -12.24 -18.13
N SER A 546 42.52 -13.00 -17.04
CA SER A 546 41.30 -13.53 -16.40
C SER A 546 40.45 -12.39 -15.83
N PRO A 547 39.12 -12.56 -15.70
CA PRO A 547 38.23 -11.49 -15.24
C PRO A 547 38.66 -10.76 -13.97
N GLY A 548 39.18 -11.49 -12.96
CA GLY A 548 39.62 -10.88 -11.71
C GLY A 548 40.91 -10.05 -11.78
N VAL A 549 41.59 -10.03 -12.93
CA VAL A 549 42.75 -9.17 -13.22
C VAL A 549 42.31 -7.90 -13.96
N LEU A 550 41.11 -7.87 -14.52
CA LEU A 550 40.66 -6.72 -15.30
C LEU A 550 40.41 -5.51 -14.39
N ALA A 551 40.90 -4.35 -14.82
CA ALA A 551 40.48 -3.08 -14.24
C ALA A 551 38.95 -2.92 -14.29
N PRO A 552 38.36 -2.08 -13.42
CA PRO A 552 36.91 -1.98 -13.22
C PRO A 552 36.11 -1.75 -14.51
N THR A 553 36.60 -0.85 -15.36
CA THR A 553 36.03 -0.47 -16.66
C THR A 553 36.07 -1.62 -17.65
N ALA A 554 37.23 -2.26 -17.82
CA ALA A 554 37.38 -3.43 -18.69
C ALA A 554 36.51 -4.62 -18.25
N LEU A 555 36.35 -4.86 -16.95
CA LEU A 555 35.43 -5.89 -16.44
C LEU A 555 33.96 -5.55 -16.77
N ALA A 556 33.58 -4.27 -16.64
CA ALA A 556 32.23 -3.81 -16.98
C ALA A 556 31.95 -3.92 -18.48
N SER A 557 32.90 -3.53 -19.34
CA SER A 557 32.80 -3.71 -20.80
C SER A 557 32.81 -5.20 -21.19
N LEU A 558 33.51 -6.08 -20.44
CA LEU A 558 33.45 -7.53 -20.66
C LEU A 558 32.05 -8.05 -20.33
N ALA A 559 31.49 -7.70 -19.17
CA ALA A 559 30.13 -8.07 -18.82
C ALA A 559 29.11 -7.54 -19.84
N ALA A 560 29.33 -6.35 -20.39
CA ALA A 560 28.51 -5.79 -21.45
C ALA A 560 28.61 -6.60 -22.75
N ALA A 561 29.82 -7.03 -23.12
CA ALA A 561 30.05 -7.88 -24.29
C ALA A 561 29.41 -9.27 -24.13
N GLU A 562 29.53 -9.90 -22.95
CA GLU A 562 28.87 -11.17 -22.63
C GLU A 562 27.35 -11.04 -22.71
N LEU A 563 26.79 -9.91 -22.24
CA LEU A 563 25.37 -9.60 -22.34
C LEU A 563 24.89 -9.52 -23.79
N ASP A 564 25.64 -8.82 -24.67
CA ASP A 564 25.30 -8.70 -26.09
C ASP A 564 25.34 -10.06 -26.82
N VAL A 565 26.19 -10.98 -26.38
CA VAL A 565 26.30 -12.35 -26.92
C VAL A 565 25.22 -13.28 -26.33
N GLY A 566 24.48 -12.83 -25.31
CA GLY A 566 23.40 -13.57 -24.67
C GLY A 566 23.81 -14.39 -23.45
N HIS A 567 25.04 -14.24 -22.94
CA HIS A 567 25.51 -14.91 -21.73
C HIS A 567 25.14 -14.11 -20.47
N LEU A 568 23.84 -14.00 -20.22
CA LEU A 568 23.29 -13.14 -19.16
C LEU A 568 23.79 -13.50 -17.75
N ASP A 569 23.80 -14.79 -17.41
CA ASP A 569 24.23 -15.24 -16.08
C ASP A 569 25.75 -15.06 -15.88
N ASP A 570 26.56 -15.16 -16.94
CA ASP A 570 28.01 -14.88 -16.88
C ASP A 570 28.26 -13.38 -16.68
N ALA A 571 27.58 -12.52 -17.46
CA ALA A 571 27.63 -11.07 -17.30
C ALA A 571 27.22 -10.64 -15.87
N ARG A 572 26.14 -11.25 -15.34
CA ARG A 572 25.69 -11.05 -13.97
C ARG A 572 26.76 -11.47 -12.96
N ALA A 573 27.36 -12.66 -13.13
CA ALA A 573 28.35 -13.18 -12.19
C ALA A 573 29.59 -12.27 -12.12
N LEU A 574 30.06 -11.77 -13.27
CA LEU A 574 31.18 -10.83 -13.37
C LEU A 574 30.93 -9.54 -12.56
N LEU A 575 29.78 -8.91 -12.77
CA LEU A 575 29.44 -7.65 -12.08
C LEU A 575 29.04 -7.87 -10.63
N ALA A 576 28.22 -8.88 -10.33
CA ALA A 576 27.73 -9.16 -8.98
C ALA A 576 28.89 -9.41 -8.00
N ARG A 577 29.94 -10.11 -8.43
CA ARG A 577 31.12 -10.37 -7.60
C ARG A 577 31.80 -9.06 -7.17
N ARG A 578 31.89 -8.09 -8.07
CA ARG A 578 32.49 -6.78 -7.80
C ARG A 578 31.56 -5.86 -7.01
N VAL A 579 30.28 -5.83 -7.36
CA VAL A 579 29.27 -4.88 -6.88
C VAL A 579 28.75 -5.27 -5.49
N MET A 580 28.37 -6.52 -5.28
CA MET A 580 27.66 -6.96 -4.06
C MET A 580 28.42 -6.63 -2.76
N PRO A 581 29.73 -6.90 -2.63
CA PRO A 581 30.45 -6.59 -1.40
C PRO A 581 30.53 -5.08 -1.11
N ARG A 582 30.57 -4.25 -2.15
CA ARG A 582 30.81 -2.79 -2.05
C ARG A 582 29.53 -1.96 -1.86
N LEU A 583 28.36 -2.54 -2.07
CA LEU A 583 27.08 -1.84 -1.89
C LEU A 583 26.84 -1.39 -0.44
N GLY A 584 27.28 -2.20 0.54
CA GLY A 584 27.21 -1.84 1.96
C GLY A 584 28.09 -0.65 2.27
N GLU A 585 29.37 -0.72 1.86
CA GLU A 585 30.34 0.38 2.04
C GLU A 585 29.87 1.69 1.41
N LEU A 586 29.32 1.63 0.18
CA LEU A 586 28.80 2.82 -0.51
C LEU A 586 27.69 3.49 0.31
N ARG A 587 26.69 2.70 0.75
CA ARG A 587 25.57 3.20 1.56
C ARG A 587 26.01 3.74 2.90
N GLU A 588 26.92 3.06 3.59
CA GLU A 588 27.46 3.52 4.87
C GLU A 588 28.24 4.83 4.73
N ALA A 589 29.11 4.93 3.71
CA ALA A 589 29.88 6.13 3.44
C ALA A 589 28.97 7.32 3.11
N GLN A 590 27.94 7.08 2.29
CA GLN A 590 26.93 8.08 1.95
C GLN A 590 26.14 8.53 3.18
N GLN A 591 25.61 7.59 3.98
CA GLN A 591 24.85 7.91 5.20
C GLN A 591 25.70 8.65 6.23
N ALA A 592 26.97 8.27 6.39
CA ALA A 592 27.90 8.96 7.28
C ALA A 592 28.13 10.40 6.82
N MET A 593 28.38 10.61 5.52
CA MET A 593 28.54 11.95 4.94
C MET A 593 27.30 12.81 5.16
N SER A 594 26.10 12.32 4.80
CA SER A 594 24.85 13.07 4.98
C SER A 594 24.49 13.32 6.45
N ARG A 595 24.86 12.42 7.37
CA ARG A 595 24.68 12.63 8.81
C ARG A 595 25.57 13.78 9.30
N ILE A 596 26.87 13.72 9.00
CA ILE A 596 27.84 14.74 9.41
C ILE A 596 27.44 16.11 8.84
N GLU A 597 27.07 16.17 7.56
CA GLU A 597 26.63 17.42 6.92
C GLU A 597 25.40 18.03 7.60
N ARG A 598 24.39 17.21 7.93
CA ARG A 598 23.18 17.68 8.65
C ARG A 598 23.49 18.16 10.07
N GLU A 599 24.21 17.36 10.85
CA GLU A 599 24.58 17.72 12.23
C GLU A 599 25.39 19.02 12.27
N ARG A 600 26.31 19.20 11.31
CA ARG A 600 27.11 20.44 11.17
C ARG A 600 26.24 21.62 10.73
N THR A 601 25.34 21.41 9.77
CA THR A 601 24.39 22.45 9.31
C THR A 601 23.50 22.92 10.45
N GLU A 602 22.86 22.01 11.17
CA GLU A 602 22.00 22.33 12.32
C GLU A 602 22.77 23.08 13.41
N SER A 603 23.98 22.63 13.73
CA SER A 603 24.85 23.32 14.69
C SER A 603 25.22 24.74 14.25
N LEU A 604 25.57 24.94 12.97
CA LEU A 604 25.93 26.25 12.44
C LEU A 604 24.72 27.20 12.40
N VAL A 605 23.55 26.71 11.97
CA VAL A 605 22.30 27.48 11.98
C VAL A 605 21.92 27.88 13.40
N SER A 606 21.90 26.95 14.36
CA SER A 606 21.61 27.26 15.77
C SER A 606 22.58 28.30 16.35
N ARG A 607 23.87 28.25 15.98
CA ARG A 607 24.85 29.25 16.39
C ARG A 607 24.56 30.63 15.80
N LEU A 608 24.16 30.71 14.53
CA LEU A 608 23.75 31.96 13.91
C LEU A 608 22.51 32.54 14.61
N GLU A 609 21.49 31.72 14.87
CA GLU A 609 20.26 32.12 15.57
C GLU A 609 20.52 32.63 16.99
N MET A 610 21.47 32.02 17.71
CA MET A 610 21.89 32.45 19.05
C MET A 610 22.80 33.68 19.06
N GLY A 611 23.11 34.28 17.89
CA GLY A 611 24.01 35.43 17.81
C GLY A 611 25.50 35.09 17.98
N LEU A 612 25.86 33.81 17.88
CA LEU A 612 27.22 33.26 18.10
C LEU A 612 27.99 33.01 16.79
N GLY A 613 27.53 33.61 15.69
CA GLY A 613 28.20 33.58 14.38
C GLY A 613 29.31 34.63 14.25
N PRO A 614 30.12 34.58 13.17
CA PRO A 614 31.15 35.58 12.91
C PRO A 614 30.58 37.01 12.91
N PRO A 615 31.28 38.01 13.47
CA PRO A 615 30.77 39.37 13.61
C PRO A 615 30.32 40.00 12.29
N GLU A 616 31.03 39.71 11.19
CA GLU A 616 30.74 40.20 9.85
C GLU A 616 29.46 39.60 9.27
N VAL A 617 29.25 38.29 9.47
CA VAL A 617 28.03 37.58 9.05
C VAL A 617 26.84 38.05 9.88
N GLN A 618 27.00 38.21 11.20
CA GLN A 618 25.92 38.71 12.05
C GLN A 618 25.58 40.19 11.78
N ALA A 619 26.56 41.02 11.45
CA ALA A 619 26.30 42.39 11.02
C ALA A 619 25.47 42.45 9.73
N ARG A 620 25.77 41.56 8.76
CA ARG A 620 24.99 41.42 7.51
C ARG A 620 23.57 40.91 7.79
N LEU A 621 23.40 39.91 8.65
CA LEU A 621 22.09 39.33 9.00
C LEU A 621 21.15 40.31 9.71
N ARG A 622 21.68 41.26 10.51
CA ARG A 622 20.86 42.25 11.24
C ARG A 622 20.12 43.26 10.34
N VAL A 623 20.61 43.47 9.12
CA VAL A 623 20.07 44.48 8.19
C VAL A 623 19.53 43.86 6.90
N ALA A 624 19.61 42.52 6.77
CA ALA A 624 19.17 41.78 5.60
C ALA A 624 17.65 41.56 5.59
N SER A 625 17.07 41.60 4.39
CA SER A 625 15.72 41.06 4.13
C SER A 625 15.68 39.53 4.24
N ASP A 626 14.50 38.91 4.20
CA ASP A 626 14.37 37.44 4.30
C ASP A 626 15.09 36.68 3.17
N ASP A 627 15.10 37.24 1.95
CA ASP A 627 15.79 36.67 0.79
C ASP A 627 17.32 36.82 0.93
N GLU A 628 17.78 38.00 1.35
CA GLU A 628 19.19 38.25 1.65
C GLU A 628 19.69 37.41 2.83
N THR A 629 18.84 37.20 3.84
CA THR A 629 19.13 36.35 4.99
C THR A 629 19.38 34.91 4.54
N ARG A 630 18.51 34.35 3.70
CA ARG A 630 18.71 33.02 3.13
C ARG A 630 20.00 32.93 2.31
N ALA A 631 20.30 33.94 1.50
CA ALA A 631 21.53 33.99 0.71
C ALA A 631 22.79 34.06 1.60
N ILE A 632 22.80 34.92 2.62
CA ILE A 632 23.92 35.09 3.57
C ILE A 632 24.14 33.81 4.38
N VAL A 633 23.06 33.19 4.88
CA VAL A 633 23.14 31.93 5.62
C VAL A 633 23.68 30.81 4.71
N SER A 634 23.16 30.69 3.49
CA SER A 634 23.62 29.68 2.52
C SER A 634 25.11 29.86 2.15
N GLU A 635 25.53 31.11 1.87
CA GLU A 635 26.94 31.46 1.60
C GLU A 635 27.85 31.08 2.78
N HIS A 636 27.43 31.42 4.01
CA HIS A 636 28.20 31.10 5.20
C HIS A 636 28.28 29.59 5.46
N LEU A 637 27.16 28.88 5.34
CA LEU A 637 27.11 27.41 5.49
C LEU A 637 28.01 26.74 4.46
N ALA A 638 27.94 27.12 3.18
CA ALA A 638 28.80 26.55 2.15
C ALA A 638 30.29 26.76 2.44
N SER A 639 30.66 27.96 2.90
CA SER A 639 32.03 28.32 3.29
C SER A 639 32.53 27.48 4.46
N GLU A 640 31.75 27.36 5.54
CA GLU A 640 32.15 26.59 6.74
C GLU A 640 32.16 25.07 6.48
N LEU A 641 31.13 24.53 5.82
CA LEU A 641 31.04 23.10 5.50
C LEU A 641 32.19 22.66 4.57
N SER A 642 32.61 23.50 3.61
CA SER A 642 33.75 23.20 2.74
C SER A 642 35.10 23.10 3.47
N ARG A 643 35.21 23.71 4.66
CA ARG A 643 36.42 23.68 5.50
C ARG A 643 36.34 22.67 6.65
N ASP A 644 35.20 22.00 6.82
CA ASP A 644 35.03 21.02 7.90
C ASP A 644 35.87 19.76 7.60
N PRO A 645 36.85 19.41 8.46
CA PRO A 645 37.76 18.29 8.19
C PRO A 645 37.07 16.92 8.31
N GLU A 646 36.02 16.80 9.10
CA GLU A 646 35.29 15.55 9.30
C GLU A 646 34.37 15.28 8.10
N LEU A 647 33.67 16.31 7.62
CA LEU A 647 32.90 16.25 6.39
C LEU A 647 33.80 16.02 5.16
N GLY A 648 34.96 16.67 5.10
CA GLY A 648 35.95 16.45 4.06
C GLY A 648 36.45 14.99 4.02
N ALA A 649 36.72 14.40 5.19
CA ALA A 649 37.10 12.99 5.29
C ALA A 649 35.96 12.03 4.90
N ALA A 650 34.72 12.33 5.29
CA ALA A 650 33.55 11.54 4.92
C ALA A 650 33.28 11.60 3.40
N ARG A 651 33.41 12.79 2.79
CA ARG A 651 33.28 12.99 1.35
C ARG A 651 34.36 12.22 0.58
N ALA A 652 35.62 12.30 1.01
CA ALA A 652 36.71 11.55 0.37
C ALA A 652 36.52 10.02 0.43
N ARG A 653 35.96 9.49 1.53
CA ARG A 653 35.62 8.06 1.63
C ARG A 653 34.53 7.65 0.65
N TYR A 654 33.50 8.48 0.53
CA TYR A 654 32.39 8.26 -0.39
C TYR A 654 32.86 8.34 -1.86
N GLU A 655 33.62 9.38 -2.22
CA GLU A 655 34.19 9.56 -3.57
C GLU A 655 35.11 8.40 -3.98
N ALA A 656 35.78 7.75 -3.04
CA ALA A 656 36.62 6.59 -3.31
C ALA A 656 35.81 5.33 -3.73
N ILE A 657 34.52 5.25 -3.40
CA ILE A 657 33.65 4.09 -3.67
C ILE A 657 32.69 4.39 -4.82
N ALA A 658 32.25 5.64 -4.97
CA ALA A 658 31.30 6.11 -5.99
C ALA A 658 31.56 5.62 -7.44
N PRO A 659 32.80 5.40 -7.91
CA PRO A 659 33.06 4.83 -9.24
C PRO A 659 32.45 3.43 -9.49
N ILE A 660 31.90 2.75 -8.48
CA ILE A 660 31.15 1.50 -8.67
C ILE A 660 29.76 1.70 -9.28
N VAL A 661 29.19 2.91 -9.20
CA VAL A 661 27.79 3.21 -9.58
C VAL A 661 27.42 2.78 -11.00
N PRO A 662 28.24 3.03 -12.05
CA PRO A 662 27.93 2.54 -13.39
C PRO A 662 27.80 1.01 -13.48
N SER A 663 28.65 0.26 -12.76
CA SER A 663 28.55 -1.20 -12.67
C SER A 663 27.31 -1.66 -11.90
N VAL A 664 26.88 -0.91 -10.88
CA VAL A 664 25.62 -1.17 -10.16
C VAL A 664 24.43 -1.00 -11.11
N LEU A 665 24.40 0.10 -11.87
CA LEU A 665 23.35 0.38 -12.85
C LEU A 665 23.28 -0.73 -13.92
N GLN A 666 24.42 -1.15 -14.44
CA GLN A 666 24.50 -2.23 -15.41
C GLN A 666 24.01 -3.57 -14.84
N LEU A 667 24.39 -3.90 -13.60
CA LEU A 667 23.89 -5.10 -12.93
C LEU A 667 22.38 -5.00 -12.66
N ALA A 668 21.86 -3.83 -12.29
CA ALA A 668 20.42 -3.61 -12.10
C ALA A 668 19.65 -3.86 -13.40
N MET A 669 20.18 -3.42 -14.53
CA MET A 669 19.60 -3.67 -15.86
C MET A 669 19.65 -5.16 -16.23
N ILE A 670 20.73 -5.86 -15.89
CA ILE A 670 20.83 -7.32 -16.04
C ILE A 670 19.77 -8.04 -15.19
N GLU A 671 19.58 -7.65 -13.93
CA GLU A 671 18.55 -8.24 -13.07
C GLU A 671 17.13 -7.93 -13.56
N LEU A 672 16.88 -6.73 -14.10
CA LEU A 672 15.63 -6.38 -14.75
C LEU A 672 15.34 -7.30 -15.95
N ARG A 673 16.36 -7.58 -16.77
CA ARG A 673 16.27 -8.52 -17.89
C ARG A 673 16.06 -9.96 -17.44
N ARG A 674 16.75 -10.42 -16.37
CA ARG A 674 16.51 -11.73 -15.75
C ARG A 674 15.07 -11.85 -15.23
N GLY A 675 14.53 -10.79 -14.65
CA GLY A 675 13.11 -10.72 -14.28
C GLY A 675 12.16 -10.87 -15.47
N GLY A 676 12.62 -10.64 -16.69
CA GLY A 676 11.89 -10.88 -17.93
C GLY A 676 11.97 -12.31 -18.49
N GLU A 677 13.07 -13.02 -18.22
CA GLU A 677 13.29 -14.41 -18.65
C GLU A 677 12.64 -15.44 -17.72
N ARG A 678 12.44 -15.08 -16.46
CA ARG A 678 12.01 -15.99 -15.39
C ARG A 678 10.51 -15.86 -15.12
N SER A 679 9.95 -16.84 -14.43
CA SER A 679 8.56 -16.83 -13.95
C SER A 679 8.48 -17.10 -12.45
N GLY A 680 7.34 -16.79 -11.84
CA GLY A 680 7.06 -17.06 -10.42
C GLY A 680 8.06 -16.41 -9.46
N ALA A 681 8.50 -17.16 -8.44
CA ALA A 681 9.36 -16.63 -7.37
C ALA A 681 10.75 -16.20 -7.85
N GLU A 682 11.31 -16.83 -8.89
CA GLU A 682 12.62 -16.43 -9.45
C GLU A 682 12.55 -15.06 -10.11
N ARG A 683 11.45 -14.78 -10.82
CA ARG A 683 11.16 -13.50 -11.44
C ARG A 683 11.01 -12.40 -10.39
N ASP A 684 10.19 -12.62 -9.38
CA ASP A 684 9.96 -11.64 -8.32
C ASP A 684 11.26 -11.33 -7.56
N ARG A 685 12.11 -12.36 -7.35
CA ARG A 685 13.44 -12.17 -6.76
C ARG A 685 14.37 -11.34 -7.65
N ALA A 686 14.43 -11.61 -8.95
CA ALA A 686 15.25 -10.85 -9.88
C ALA A 686 14.79 -9.38 -9.97
N LEU A 687 13.48 -9.12 -10.03
CA LEU A 687 12.95 -7.75 -10.02
C LEU A 687 13.20 -7.03 -8.69
N ALA A 688 13.11 -7.74 -7.56
CA ALA A 688 13.47 -7.18 -6.26
C ALA A 688 14.98 -6.91 -6.12
N ASP A 689 15.83 -7.74 -6.71
CA ASP A 689 17.27 -7.53 -6.78
C ASP A 689 17.59 -6.31 -7.67
N ALA A 690 16.92 -6.15 -8.82
CA ALA A 690 17.01 -4.97 -9.66
C ALA A 690 16.60 -3.69 -8.91
N GLU A 691 15.43 -3.69 -8.26
CA GLU A 691 14.96 -2.55 -7.45
C GLU A 691 16.00 -2.18 -6.39
N ARG A 692 16.50 -3.16 -5.63
CA ARG A 692 17.49 -2.94 -4.58
C ARG A 692 18.77 -2.31 -5.11
N LEU A 693 19.21 -2.72 -6.30
CA LEU A 693 20.40 -2.18 -6.96
C LEU A 693 20.19 -0.74 -7.40
N PHE A 694 19.06 -0.42 -8.04
CA PHE A 694 18.71 0.96 -8.37
C PHE A 694 18.65 1.82 -7.10
N LEU A 695 17.85 1.44 -6.11
CA LEU A 695 17.72 2.23 -4.88
C LEU A 695 19.04 2.44 -4.12
N ALA A 696 19.99 1.51 -4.24
CA ALA A 696 21.30 1.65 -3.61
C ALA A 696 22.19 2.76 -4.21
N ILE A 697 21.87 3.26 -5.41
CA ILE A 697 22.61 4.32 -6.12
C ILE A 697 21.75 5.56 -6.39
N GLN A 698 20.62 5.69 -5.68
CA GLN A 698 19.66 6.76 -5.95
C GLN A 698 20.30 8.15 -5.86
N ALA A 699 21.21 8.41 -4.91
CA ALA A 699 21.76 9.76 -4.75
C ALA A 699 22.69 10.18 -5.90
N GLU A 700 23.35 9.23 -6.54
CA GLU A 700 24.33 9.45 -7.61
C GLU A 700 23.65 9.40 -8.98
N ALA A 701 22.69 8.49 -9.11
CA ALA A 701 22.08 8.15 -10.39
C ALA A 701 20.71 8.82 -10.61
N ALA A 702 20.14 9.54 -9.63
CA ALA A 702 18.89 10.28 -9.80
C ALA A 702 18.98 11.48 -10.77
N SER A 703 20.15 11.78 -11.30
CA SER A 703 20.30 12.73 -12.43
C SER A 703 20.51 12.02 -13.77
N VAL A 704 20.65 10.69 -13.77
CA VAL A 704 20.96 9.88 -14.94
C VAL A 704 19.66 9.35 -15.54
N PRO A 705 19.29 9.71 -16.79
CA PRO A 705 18.02 9.28 -17.38
C PRO A 705 17.82 7.75 -17.43
N ALA A 706 18.90 6.99 -17.69
CA ALA A 706 18.87 5.54 -17.74
C ALA A 706 18.47 4.89 -16.39
N TYR A 707 18.76 5.55 -15.27
CA TYR A 707 18.31 5.12 -13.95
C TYR A 707 16.78 5.16 -13.85
N HIS A 708 16.18 6.29 -14.21
CA HIS A 708 14.74 6.48 -14.14
C HIS A 708 13.98 5.63 -15.16
N LEU A 709 14.52 5.48 -16.39
CA LEU A 709 13.98 4.55 -17.39
C LEU A 709 13.94 3.12 -16.86
N GLY A 710 15.05 2.61 -16.32
CA GLY A 710 15.14 1.25 -15.78
C GLY A 710 14.26 1.04 -14.54
N LEU A 711 14.32 1.94 -13.57
CA LEU A 711 13.52 1.87 -12.35
C LEU A 711 12.01 1.99 -12.65
N GLY A 712 11.64 2.85 -13.60
CA GLY A 712 10.27 2.97 -14.08
C GLY A 712 9.72 1.66 -14.62
N GLN A 713 10.49 0.97 -15.46
CA GLN A 713 10.13 -0.36 -15.98
C GLN A 713 10.04 -1.43 -14.88
N VAL A 714 10.98 -1.44 -13.92
CA VAL A 714 10.93 -2.33 -12.74
C VAL A 714 9.62 -2.14 -11.99
N TYR A 715 9.24 -0.90 -11.69
CA TYR A 715 8.02 -0.60 -10.95
C TYR A 715 6.76 -1.02 -11.69
N TYR A 716 6.66 -0.76 -13.00
CA TYR A 716 5.55 -1.26 -13.80
C TYR A 716 5.45 -2.79 -13.77
N ARG A 717 6.58 -3.50 -13.92
CA ARG A 717 6.62 -4.98 -13.87
C ARG A 717 6.30 -5.54 -12.48
N LEU A 718 6.59 -4.80 -11.41
CA LEU A 718 6.21 -5.12 -10.02
C LEU A 718 4.76 -4.71 -9.66
N GLY A 719 4.00 -4.12 -10.58
CA GLY A 719 2.62 -3.64 -10.32
C GLY A 719 2.56 -2.33 -9.52
N ARG A 720 3.67 -1.59 -9.41
CA ARG A 720 3.81 -0.30 -8.71
C ARG A 720 3.71 0.88 -9.68
N GLU A 721 2.63 0.92 -10.45
CA GLU A 721 2.46 1.78 -11.63
C GLU A 721 2.62 3.27 -11.34
N GLY A 722 2.04 3.77 -10.23
CA GLY A 722 2.13 5.19 -9.89
C GLY A 722 3.57 5.67 -9.69
N GLN A 723 4.45 4.79 -9.19
CA GLN A 723 5.87 5.08 -9.07
C GLN A 723 6.56 4.92 -10.43
N GLY A 724 6.22 3.88 -11.19
CA GLY A 724 6.75 3.69 -12.54
C GLY A 724 6.50 4.89 -13.44
N GLU A 725 5.28 5.42 -13.43
CA GLU A 725 4.89 6.63 -14.16
C GLU A 725 5.66 7.85 -13.69
N GLN A 726 5.82 8.03 -12.37
CA GLN A 726 6.60 9.15 -11.82
C GLN A 726 8.04 9.14 -12.33
N GLU A 727 8.69 7.98 -12.37
CA GLU A 727 10.06 7.85 -12.89
C GLU A 727 10.12 8.19 -14.39
N LEU A 728 9.21 7.66 -15.22
CA LEU A 728 9.21 7.94 -16.66
C LEU A 728 8.87 9.40 -16.99
N GLN A 729 7.95 10.02 -16.25
CA GLN A 729 7.63 11.45 -16.40
C GLN A 729 8.80 12.35 -15.98
N SER A 730 9.61 11.94 -15.00
CA SER A 730 10.81 12.68 -14.62
C SER A 730 11.82 12.78 -15.77
N VAL A 731 11.91 11.73 -16.60
CA VAL A 731 12.76 11.74 -17.81
C VAL A 731 12.18 12.68 -18.87
N LEU A 732 10.86 12.66 -19.09
CA LEU A 732 10.19 13.57 -20.03
C LEU A 732 10.33 15.04 -19.63
N ALA A 733 10.40 15.34 -18.33
CA ALA A 733 10.58 16.69 -17.82
C ALA A 733 11.93 17.34 -18.20
N SER A 734 12.91 16.55 -18.64
CA SER A 734 14.19 17.07 -19.14
C SER A 734 14.07 17.89 -20.44
N GLY A 735 13.01 17.64 -21.22
CA GLY A 735 12.80 18.27 -22.53
C GLY A 735 13.67 17.69 -23.66
N ASP A 736 14.47 16.66 -23.41
CA ASP A 736 15.29 15.99 -24.43
C ASP A 736 14.43 15.07 -25.31
N GLU A 737 14.44 15.32 -26.62
CA GLU A 737 13.63 14.61 -27.60
C GLU A 737 14.06 13.15 -27.82
N ASP A 738 15.36 12.84 -27.72
CA ASP A 738 15.86 11.48 -27.88
C ASP A 738 15.52 10.63 -26.64
N LEU A 739 15.59 11.22 -25.44
CA LEU A 739 15.09 10.58 -24.21
C LEU A 739 13.57 10.40 -24.25
N ALA A 740 12.82 11.37 -24.76
CA ALA A 740 11.38 11.23 -24.94
C ALA A 740 11.02 10.06 -25.87
N LEU A 741 11.77 9.86 -26.96
CA LEU A 741 11.60 8.69 -27.83
C LEU A 741 11.98 7.37 -27.16
N GLN A 742 12.95 7.36 -26.22
CA GLN A 742 13.25 6.18 -25.40
C GLN A 742 12.10 5.88 -24.43
N VAL A 743 11.52 6.90 -23.79
CA VAL A 743 10.33 6.74 -22.94
C VAL A 743 9.15 6.22 -23.77
N ALA A 744 8.93 6.73 -24.98
CA ALA A 744 7.89 6.23 -25.87
C ALA A 744 8.08 4.74 -26.21
N ARG A 745 9.32 4.29 -26.44
CA ARG A 745 9.64 2.87 -26.64
C ARG A 745 9.40 2.05 -25.38
N ALA A 746 9.78 2.55 -24.20
CA ALA A 746 9.52 1.90 -22.93
C ALA A 746 8.02 1.74 -22.68
N TYR A 747 7.20 2.77 -22.95
CA TYR A 747 5.75 2.67 -22.90
C TYR A 747 5.21 1.59 -23.84
N ARG A 748 5.68 1.56 -25.09
CA ARG A 748 5.31 0.52 -26.06
C ARG A 748 5.70 -0.88 -25.57
N GLU A 749 6.87 -1.06 -24.96
CA GLU A 749 7.32 -2.34 -24.41
C GLU A 749 6.50 -2.77 -23.18
N LEU A 750 6.07 -1.83 -22.36
CA LEU A 750 5.20 -2.07 -21.19
C LEU A 750 3.73 -2.30 -21.56
N GLY A 751 3.37 -2.13 -22.84
CA GLY A 751 1.98 -2.24 -23.31
C GLY A 751 1.13 -1.02 -23.00
N LEU A 752 1.71 0.17 -23.10
CA LEU A 752 1.08 1.48 -22.93
C LEU A 752 1.14 2.25 -24.25
N GLU A 753 0.52 1.70 -25.31
CA GLU A 753 0.70 2.17 -26.68
C GLU A 753 0.16 3.59 -26.95
N PRO A 754 -0.98 4.02 -26.38
CA PRO A 754 -1.48 5.39 -26.49
C PRO A 754 -0.50 6.40 -25.89
N ARG A 755 0.14 6.06 -24.77
CA ARG A 755 1.20 6.90 -24.18
C ARG A 755 2.43 6.98 -25.07
N ALA A 756 2.85 5.85 -25.65
CA ALA A 756 3.92 5.83 -26.63
C ALA A 756 3.61 6.73 -27.84
N ARG A 757 2.38 6.65 -28.36
CA ARG A 757 1.90 7.45 -29.50
C ARG A 757 1.78 8.93 -29.15
N GLU A 758 1.27 9.27 -27.98
CA GLU A 758 1.19 10.64 -27.44
C GLU A 758 2.58 11.29 -27.40
N VAL A 759 3.54 10.62 -26.76
CA VAL A 759 4.92 11.13 -26.64
C VAL A 759 5.58 11.25 -28.01
N ALA A 760 5.49 10.22 -28.86
CA ALA A 760 6.11 10.24 -30.19
C ALA A 760 5.49 11.32 -31.11
N THR A 761 4.17 11.54 -31.04
CA THR A 761 3.50 12.62 -31.76
C THR A 761 4.00 13.99 -31.28
N GLY A 762 4.10 14.18 -29.96
CA GLY A 762 4.64 15.42 -29.40
C GLY A 762 6.07 15.71 -29.84
N VAL A 763 6.93 14.69 -29.93
CA VAL A 763 8.30 14.84 -30.47
C VAL A 763 8.26 15.19 -31.96
N TYR A 764 7.41 14.54 -32.76
CA TYR A 764 7.27 14.85 -34.18
C TYR A 764 6.81 16.30 -34.43
N GLU A 765 5.84 16.79 -33.65
CA GLU A 765 5.26 18.13 -33.82
C GLU A 765 6.21 19.25 -33.39
N ARG A 766 7.07 19.00 -32.39
CA ARG A 766 8.02 19.99 -31.86
C ARG A 766 9.40 19.90 -32.50
N GLY A 767 9.81 18.70 -32.90
CA GLY A 767 11.19 18.35 -33.20
C GLY A 767 11.68 18.79 -34.57
N GLN A 768 13.00 18.93 -34.68
CA GLN A 768 13.70 19.10 -35.94
C GLN A 768 14.24 17.75 -36.43
N GLN A 769 14.85 17.72 -37.63
CA GLN A 769 15.58 16.54 -38.05
C GLN A 769 16.88 16.40 -37.23
N PRO A 770 17.30 15.19 -36.82
CA PRO A 770 16.74 13.87 -37.19
C PRO A 770 15.59 13.35 -36.29
N GLN A 771 15.27 14.02 -35.17
CA GLN A 771 14.32 13.53 -34.16
C GLN A 771 12.90 13.40 -34.70
N ALA A 772 12.42 14.39 -35.46
CA ALA A 772 11.12 14.31 -36.14
C ALA A 772 11.06 13.10 -37.09
N GLY A 773 12.14 12.81 -37.82
CA GLY A 773 12.24 11.62 -38.66
C GLY A 773 12.18 10.30 -37.86
N ARG A 774 12.88 10.23 -36.71
CA ARG A 774 12.83 9.07 -35.80
C ARG A 774 11.44 8.89 -35.16
N ALA A 775 10.77 9.99 -34.81
CA ALA A 775 9.42 9.98 -34.30
C ALA A 775 8.42 9.49 -35.36
N ALA A 776 8.52 9.97 -36.60
CA ALA A 776 7.71 9.47 -37.72
C ALA A 776 7.91 7.98 -37.96
N MET A 777 9.16 7.48 -37.85
CA MET A 777 9.43 6.04 -37.90
C MET A 777 8.70 5.28 -36.79
N LEU A 778 8.80 5.74 -35.53
CA LEU A 778 8.10 5.09 -34.41
C LEU A 778 6.57 5.14 -34.58
N LEU A 779 6.02 6.25 -35.05
CA LEU A 779 4.59 6.41 -35.34
C LEU A 779 4.12 5.48 -36.46
N SER A 780 4.96 5.21 -37.47
CA SER A 780 4.64 4.20 -38.50
C SER A 780 4.52 2.78 -37.93
N ILE A 781 5.24 2.49 -36.83
CA ILE A 781 5.19 1.20 -36.14
C ILE A 781 3.98 1.10 -35.20
N LEU A 782 3.53 2.24 -34.65
CA LEU A 782 2.36 2.36 -33.77
C LEU A 782 1.04 2.58 -34.52
N ALA A 783 1.07 2.59 -35.85
CA ALA A 783 -0.10 2.80 -36.68
C ALA A 783 -0.92 1.51 -36.83
N ASP A 784 -2.23 1.63 -36.65
CA ASP A 784 -3.15 0.48 -36.74
C ASP A 784 -3.55 0.14 -38.19
N ARG A 785 -3.36 1.09 -39.12
CA ARG A 785 -3.72 0.95 -40.54
C ARG A 785 -2.50 1.05 -41.45
N ILE A 786 -2.57 0.34 -42.58
CA ILE A 786 -1.52 0.37 -43.62
C ILE A 786 -1.40 1.77 -44.23
N GLU A 787 -2.52 2.45 -44.40
CA GLU A 787 -2.59 3.81 -44.95
C GLU A 787 -1.90 4.83 -44.02
N ASP A 788 -2.08 4.68 -42.70
CA ASP A 788 -1.43 5.52 -41.69
C ASP A 788 0.07 5.18 -41.60
N THR A 789 0.41 3.89 -41.69
CA THR A 789 1.80 3.42 -41.77
C THR A 789 2.53 4.07 -42.95
N GLU A 790 1.94 4.04 -44.15
CA GLU A 790 2.50 4.66 -45.35
C GLU A 790 2.64 6.18 -45.19
N THR A 791 1.64 6.84 -44.59
CA THR A 791 1.65 8.28 -44.32
C THR A 791 2.82 8.68 -43.42
N TRP A 792 3.08 7.91 -42.36
CA TRP A 792 4.21 8.17 -41.46
C TRP A 792 5.55 7.80 -42.08
N LEU A 793 5.63 6.70 -42.85
CA LEU A 793 6.85 6.35 -43.59
C LEU A 793 7.23 7.41 -44.62
N ALA A 794 6.26 8.07 -45.27
CA ALA A 794 6.53 9.17 -46.19
C ALA A 794 7.12 10.42 -45.50
N ARG A 795 6.92 10.55 -44.19
CA ARG A 795 7.46 11.64 -43.34
C ARG A 795 8.80 11.28 -42.69
N ALA A 796 9.19 10.01 -42.73
CA ALA A 796 10.48 9.53 -42.24
C ALA A 796 11.63 9.78 -43.25
N PRO A 797 12.92 9.69 -42.85
CA PRO A 797 14.05 9.90 -43.74
C PRO A 797 14.13 8.85 -44.87
N GLN A 798 13.89 9.28 -46.11
CA GLN A 798 13.70 8.39 -47.27
C GLN A 798 14.97 7.67 -47.75
N ASP A 799 16.14 8.14 -47.35
CA ASP A 799 17.44 7.53 -47.65
C ASP A 799 17.78 6.34 -46.75
N THR A 800 17.02 6.12 -45.68
CA THR A 800 17.24 5.03 -44.73
C THR A 800 16.82 3.68 -45.33
N PRO A 801 17.67 2.63 -45.31
CA PRO A 801 17.31 1.29 -45.78
C PRO A 801 16.03 0.74 -45.15
N GLU A 802 15.83 0.93 -43.84
CA GLU A 802 14.62 0.49 -43.13
C GLU A 802 13.33 1.09 -43.71
N VAL A 803 13.31 2.39 -44.05
CA VAL A 803 12.12 3.03 -44.66
C VAL A 803 11.78 2.37 -45.99
N ARG A 804 12.78 2.08 -46.83
CA ARG A 804 12.57 1.40 -48.12
C ARG A 804 12.03 -0.01 -47.96
N THR A 805 12.57 -0.76 -47.02
CA THR A 805 12.11 -2.13 -46.72
C THR A 805 10.67 -2.11 -46.19
N ARG A 806 10.32 -1.19 -45.28
CA ARG A 806 8.93 -1.03 -44.78
C ARG A 806 7.94 -0.57 -45.86
N LEU A 807 8.34 0.33 -46.76
CA LEU A 807 7.50 0.70 -47.91
C LEU A 807 7.28 -0.49 -48.86
N THR A 808 8.24 -1.40 -48.97
CA THR A 808 8.09 -2.65 -49.73
C THR A 808 7.12 -3.60 -49.05
N ASP A 809 7.14 -3.68 -47.72
CA ASP A 809 6.16 -4.42 -46.92
C ASP A 809 4.73 -3.88 -47.11
N VAL A 810 4.53 -2.56 -47.05
CA VAL A 810 3.25 -1.90 -47.35
C VAL A 810 2.73 -2.28 -48.75
N ARG A 811 3.60 -2.33 -49.76
CA ARG A 811 3.23 -2.77 -51.12
C ARG A 811 2.85 -4.26 -51.15
N GLY A 812 3.54 -5.11 -50.40
CA GLY A 812 3.21 -6.52 -50.24
C GLY A 812 1.83 -6.72 -49.63
N GLN A 813 1.53 -5.99 -48.56
CA GLN A 813 0.22 -6.02 -47.89
C GLN A 813 -0.91 -5.56 -48.82
N ARG A 814 -0.69 -4.52 -49.64
CA ARG A 814 -1.64 -4.11 -50.69
C ARG A 814 -1.86 -5.20 -51.74
N ALA A 815 -0.79 -5.80 -52.25
CA ALA A 815 -0.90 -6.91 -53.21
C ALA A 815 -1.70 -8.08 -52.62
N LEU A 816 -1.54 -8.37 -51.32
CA LEU A 816 -2.31 -9.38 -50.61
C LEU A 816 -3.79 -9.01 -50.46
N ARG A 817 -4.11 -7.74 -50.10
CA ARG A 817 -5.49 -7.22 -50.07
C ARG A 817 -6.17 -7.34 -51.45
N GLU A 818 -5.42 -7.10 -52.52
CA GLU A 818 -5.87 -7.19 -53.91
C GLU A 818 -5.87 -8.62 -54.50
N ARG A 819 -5.58 -9.64 -53.69
CA ARG A 819 -5.49 -11.07 -54.11
C ARG A 819 -4.42 -11.35 -55.17
N ARG A 820 -3.41 -10.48 -55.30
CA ARG A 820 -2.21 -10.68 -56.16
C ARG A 820 -1.14 -11.46 -55.40
N TYR A 821 -1.43 -12.73 -55.11
CA TYR A 821 -0.62 -13.56 -54.22
C TYR A 821 0.84 -13.74 -54.66
N ASP A 822 1.10 -13.91 -55.96
CA ASP A 822 2.47 -14.08 -56.47
C ASP A 822 3.30 -12.79 -56.31
N ASP A 823 2.67 -11.63 -56.51
CA ASP A 823 3.31 -10.32 -56.27
C ASP A 823 3.58 -10.12 -54.77
N ALA A 824 2.61 -10.49 -53.93
CA ALA A 824 2.74 -10.40 -52.48
C ALA A 824 3.89 -11.31 -51.96
N ASP A 825 3.96 -12.58 -52.39
CA ASP A 825 5.05 -13.48 -52.00
C ASP A 825 6.41 -12.92 -52.42
N ARG A 826 6.54 -12.42 -53.67
CA ARG A 826 7.79 -11.83 -54.15
C ARG A 826 8.22 -10.63 -53.29
N LEU A 827 7.29 -9.73 -52.97
CA LEU A 827 7.55 -8.54 -52.16
C LEU A 827 7.93 -8.91 -50.73
N PHE A 828 7.18 -9.78 -50.05
CA PHE A 828 7.51 -10.23 -48.71
C PHE A 828 8.81 -11.06 -48.65
N ALA A 829 9.15 -11.80 -49.71
CA ALA A 829 10.44 -12.46 -49.85
C ALA A 829 11.60 -11.48 -50.00
N GLU A 830 11.38 -10.31 -50.60
CA GLU A 830 12.35 -9.21 -50.62
C GLU A 830 12.52 -8.60 -49.23
N VAL A 831 11.40 -8.29 -48.55
CA VAL A 831 11.42 -7.75 -47.18
C VAL A 831 12.15 -8.68 -46.20
N ALA A 832 11.83 -9.98 -46.21
CA ALA A 832 12.50 -10.95 -45.34
C ALA A 832 14.02 -11.03 -45.61
N ARG A 833 14.42 -11.02 -46.89
CA ARG A 833 15.85 -11.00 -47.28
C ARG A 833 16.56 -9.72 -46.87
N ASP A 834 15.90 -8.57 -46.99
CA ASP A 834 16.45 -7.28 -46.59
C ASP A 834 16.75 -7.25 -45.09
N TRP A 835 15.83 -7.74 -44.27
CA TRP A 835 16.03 -7.85 -42.83
C TRP A 835 17.09 -8.88 -42.45
N ASP A 836 17.10 -10.05 -43.08
CA ASP A 836 18.13 -11.09 -42.82
C ASP A 836 19.56 -10.58 -43.13
N ARG A 837 19.74 -9.57 -43.99
CA ARG A 837 21.07 -8.97 -44.27
C ARG A 837 21.66 -8.19 -43.09
N ALA A 838 20.84 -7.69 -42.17
CA ALA A 838 21.33 -7.01 -40.96
C ALA A 838 22.11 -7.98 -40.05
N GLY A 839 21.89 -9.29 -40.22
CA GLY A 839 22.65 -10.34 -39.59
C GLY A 839 21.94 -10.99 -38.42
N ASP A 840 22.45 -12.17 -38.07
CA ASP A 840 21.89 -13.11 -37.10
C ASP A 840 21.91 -12.66 -35.63
N ARG A 841 22.44 -11.46 -35.36
CA ARG A 841 22.56 -10.85 -34.02
C ARG A 841 21.71 -9.59 -33.84
N ASP A 842 20.98 -9.17 -34.88
CA ASP A 842 20.07 -8.03 -34.81
C ASP A 842 18.65 -8.52 -34.49
N MET A 843 18.26 -8.39 -33.22
CA MET A 843 16.95 -8.83 -32.75
C MET A 843 15.79 -8.15 -33.48
N PRO A 844 15.72 -6.80 -33.60
CA PRO A 844 14.69 -6.13 -34.40
C PRO A 844 14.60 -6.67 -35.83
N ALA A 845 15.73 -6.89 -36.51
CA ALA A 845 15.75 -7.41 -37.87
C ALA A 845 15.21 -8.84 -37.95
N LEU A 846 15.64 -9.74 -37.06
CA LEU A 846 15.11 -11.11 -36.98
C LEU A 846 13.59 -11.12 -36.73
N ASN A 847 13.10 -10.28 -35.83
CA ASN A 847 11.67 -10.12 -35.58
C ASN A 847 10.91 -9.64 -36.83
N ASN A 848 11.41 -8.61 -37.51
CA ASN A 848 10.77 -8.07 -38.70
C ASN A 848 10.83 -9.05 -39.90
N ALA A 849 11.93 -9.80 -40.05
CA ALA A 849 12.06 -10.87 -41.04
C ALA A 849 11.01 -11.96 -40.80
N ALA A 850 10.77 -12.34 -39.54
CA ALA A 850 9.77 -13.32 -39.18
C ALA A 850 8.34 -12.85 -39.47
N VAL A 851 8.03 -11.57 -39.21
CA VAL A 851 6.72 -10.97 -39.59
C VAL A 851 6.50 -11.06 -41.11
N ALA A 852 7.53 -10.71 -41.91
CA ALA A 852 7.45 -10.84 -43.37
C ALA A 852 7.27 -12.30 -43.82
N LEU A 853 7.94 -13.26 -43.16
CA LEU A 853 7.74 -14.70 -43.43
C LEU A 853 6.32 -15.17 -43.06
N GLY A 854 5.72 -14.63 -42.00
CA GLY A 854 4.30 -14.83 -41.70
C GLY A 854 3.40 -14.36 -42.86
N ALA A 855 3.67 -13.16 -43.39
CA ALA A 855 2.94 -12.62 -44.53
C ALA A 855 3.16 -13.44 -45.83
N ARG A 856 4.35 -14.03 -46.01
CA ARG A 856 4.59 -15.00 -47.11
C ARG A 856 3.74 -16.25 -46.98
N TYR A 857 3.49 -16.74 -45.77
CA TYR A 857 2.53 -17.83 -45.58
C TYR A 857 1.14 -17.42 -46.06
N GLU A 858 0.67 -16.21 -45.77
CA GLU A 858 -0.65 -15.77 -46.28
C GLU A 858 -0.68 -15.72 -47.82
N ALA A 859 0.44 -15.36 -48.44
CA ALA A 859 0.60 -15.33 -49.89
C ALA A 859 0.75 -16.71 -50.55
N THR A 860 1.18 -17.76 -49.84
CA THR A 860 1.54 -19.06 -50.46
C THR A 860 0.80 -20.27 -49.88
N ALA A 861 0.35 -20.16 -48.63
CA ALA A 861 -0.05 -21.23 -47.73
C ALA A 861 1.01 -22.33 -47.54
N ASP A 862 2.30 -21.99 -47.68
CA ASP A 862 3.40 -22.91 -47.42
C ASP A 862 3.83 -22.82 -45.94
N PRO A 863 3.60 -23.88 -45.12
CA PRO A 863 3.94 -23.85 -43.70
C PRO A 863 5.44 -23.69 -43.41
N SER A 864 6.31 -23.96 -44.40
CA SER A 864 7.76 -23.78 -44.23
C SER A 864 8.13 -22.32 -43.97
N HIS A 865 7.33 -21.35 -44.42
CA HIS A 865 7.53 -19.94 -44.09
C HIS A 865 7.25 -19.65 -42.62
N LEU A 866 6.23 -20.27 -42.02
CA LEU A 866 5.98 -20.17 -40.58
C LEU A 866 7.08 -20.86 -39.78
N ASP A 867 7.57 -22.02 -40.24
CA ASP A 867 8.69 -22.71 -39.57
C ASP A 867 9.97 -21.85 -39.62
N ALA A 868 10.23 -21.15 -40.73
CA ALA A 868 11.33 -20.19 -40.84
C ALA A 868 11.14 -18.92 -39.98
N ALA A 869 9.89 -18.46 -39.82
CA ALA A 869 9.55 -17.35 -38.94
C ALA A 869 9.79 -17.70 -37.47
N LEU A 870 9.39 -18.91 -37.05
CA LEU A 870 9.64 -19.44 -35.72
C LEU A 870 11.13 -19.53 -35.40
N ASP A 871 11.96 -20.01 -36.34
CA ASP A 871 13.42 -20.05 -36.16
C ASP A 871 13.99 -18.65 -35.86
N ARG A 872 13.61 -17.64 -36.64
CA ARG A 872 14.07 -16.26 -36.44
C ARG A 872 13.58 -15.66 -35.13
N LEU A 873 12.31 -15.89 -34.77
CA LEU A 873 11.75 -15.38 -33.53
C LEU A 873 12.37 -16.06 -32.30
N GLU A 874 12.64 -17.36 -32.33
CA GLU A 874 13.34 -18.05 -31.24
C GLU A 874 14.77 -17.50 -31.06
N ARG A 875 15.46 -17.15 -32.15
CA ARG A 875 16.77 -16.49 -32.11
C ARG A 875 16.65 -15.06 -31.56
N ALA A 876 15.64 -14.31 -32.01
CA ALA A 876 15.36 -12.96 -31.55
C ALA A 876 15.08 -12.93 -30.03
N VAL A 877 14.25 -13.86 -29.54
CA VAL A 877 13.97 -14.01 -28.10
C VAL A 877 15.22 -14.42 -27.33
N ARG A 878 16.09 -15.29 -27.86
CA ARG A 878 17.38 -15.57 -27.19
C ARG A 878 18.27 -14.33 -27.06
N LEU A 879 18.25 -13.43 -28.04
CA LEU A 879 19.03 -12.19 -28.02
C LEU A 879 18.45 -11.11 -27.10
N ALA A 880 17.12 -11.05 -26.95
CA ALA A 880 16.44 -10.10 -26.05
C ALA A 880 15.15 -10.71 -25.47
N PRO A 881 15.25 -11.56 -24.44
CA PRO A 881 14.11 -12.27 -23.86
C PRO A 881 13.29 -11.44 -22.87
N ASP A 882 13.63 -10.17 -22.70
CA ASP A 882 12.84 -9.18 -21.97
C ASP A 882 12.01 -8.28 -22.90
N GLN A 883 12.07 -8.52 -24.22
CA GLN A 883 11.32 -7.78 -25.23
C GLN A 883 9.94 -8.39 -25.45
N SER A 884 8.94 -7.81 -24.77
CA SER A 884 7.55 -8.29 -24.75
C SER A 884 6.95 -8.45 -26.15
N ILE A 885 7.27 -7.56 -27.09
CA ILE A 885 6.71 -7.55 -28.45
C ILE A 885 7.22 -8.74 -29.27
N THR A 886 8.50 -9.05 -29.19
CA THR A 886 9.11 -10.19 -29.89
C THR A 886 8.58 -11.51 -29.32
N ILE A 887 8.39 -11.58 -28.00
CA ILE A 887 7.77 -12.73 -27.33
C ILE A 887 6.31 -12.89 -27.78
N SER A 888 5.56 -11.78 -27.88
CA SER A 888 4.19 -11.77 -28.39
C SER A 888 4.11 -12.35 -29.80
N ASN A 889 4.99 -11.89 -30.71
CA ASN A 889 5.06 -12.39 -32.09
C ASN A 889 5.42 -13.88 -32.14
N LEU A 890 6.35 -14.34 -31.30
CA LEU A 890 6.71 -15.75 -31.20
C LEU A 890 5.56 -16.61 -30.66
N ALA A 891 4.84 -16.13 -29.64
CA ALA A 891 3.68 -16.80 -29.08
C ALA A 891 2.56 -16.95 -30.14
N ASP A 892 2.28 -15.90 -30.89
CA ASP A 892 1.27 -15.92 -31.96
C ASP A 892 1.68 -16.80 -33.14
N ALA A 893 2.95 -16.81 -33.52
CA ALA A 893 3.46 -17.70 -34.57
C ALA A 893 3.34 -19.18 -34.15
N HIS A 894 3.72 -19.52 -32.91
CA HIS A 894 3.58 -20.87 -32.37
C HIS A 894 2.12 -21.29 -32.27
N ARG A 895 1.25 -20.40 -31.77
CA ARG A 895 -0.20 -20.62 -31.70
C ARG A 895 -0.77 -20.93 -33.07
N PHE A 896 -0.49 -20.08 -34.05
CA PHE A 896 -1.04 -20.23 -35.40
C PHE A 896 -0.51 -21.51 -36.07
N ARG A 897 0.80 -21.76 -36.00
CA ARG A 897 1.42 -22.95 -36.59
C ARG A 897 0.91 -24.24 -35.93
N GLY A 898 0.72 -24.23 -34.61
CA GLY A 898 0.12 -25.32 -33.84
C GLY A 898 -1.32 -25.60 -34.26
N THR A 899 -2.15 -24.55 -34.38
CA THR A 899 -3.53 -24.67 -34.89
C THR A 899 -3.57 -25.32 -36.27
N LEU A 900 -2.72 -24.89 -37.21
CA LEU A 900 -2.64 -25.51 -38.54
C LEU A 900 -2.21 -26.98 -38.48
N ARG A 901 -1.27 -27.33 -37.59
CA ARG A 901 -0.82 -28.71 -37.38
C ARG A 901 -1.96 -29.58 -36.85
N VAL A 902 -2.76 -29.08 -35.90
CA VAL A 902 -3.94 -29.78 -35.39
C VAL A 902 -4.98 -29.97 -36.49
N LEU A 903 -5.35 -28.90 -37.21
CA LEU A 903 -6.32 -28.98 -38.31
C LEU A 903 -5.88 -29.92 -39.44
N SER A 904 -4.57 -30.05 -39.67
CA SER A 904 -4.02 -30.92 -40.72
C SER A 904 -4.36 -32.42 -40.55
N ARG A 905 -4.82 -32.83 -39.36
CA ARG A 905 -5.32 -34.19 -39.11
C ARG A 905 -6.64 -34.49 -39.86
N TRP A 906 -7.42 -33.45 -40.19
CA TRP A 906 -8.71 -33.59 -40.86
C TRP A 906 -8.81 -32.87 -42.20
N LEU A 907 -8.04 -31.79 -42.39
CA LEU A 907 -8.13 -30.88 -43.52
C LEU A 907 -6.76 -30.66 -44.19
N ASP A 908 -6.71 -30.59 -45.52
CA ASP A 908 -5.51 -30.15 -46.23
C ASP A 908 -5.39 -28.62 -46.16
N GLY A 909 -4.58 -28.14 -45.21
CA GLY A 909 -4.34 -26.72 -44.99
C GLY A 909 -3.77 -25.98 -46.20
N ARG A 910 -3.02 -26.67 -47.09
CA ARG A 910 -2.44 -26.04 -48.29
C ARG A 910 -3.50 -25.87 -49.38
N ALA A 911 -4.39 -26.85 -49.53
CA ALA A 911 -5.52 -26.74 -50.45
C ALA A 911 -6.50 -25.64 -50.02
N LEU A 912 -6.71 -25.48 -48.71
CA LEU A 912 -7.63 -24.50 -48.14
C LEU A 912 -7.04 -23.09 -48.05
N ARG A 913 -5.72 -22.96 -47.91
CA ARG A 913 -5.00 -21.70 -47.71
C ARG A 913 -5.59 -20.86 -46.57
N LEU A 914 -5.67 -21.49 -45.39
CA LEU A 914 -6.28 -20.88 -44.21
C LEU A 914 -5.41 -19.74 -43.68
N ASP A 915 -5.98 -18.55 -43.54
CA ASP A 915 -5.40 -17.49 -42.72
C ASP A 915 -5.63 -17.76 -41.21
N ARG A 916 -5.10 -16.89 -40.35
CA ARG A 916 -5.22 -17.01 -38.89
C ARG A 916 -6.67 -17.04 -38.41
N SER A 917 -7.50 -16.12 -38.91
CA SER A 917 -8.91 -15.99 -38.51
C SER A 917 -9.71 -17.22 -38.95
N GLN A 918 -9.51 -17.68 -40.18
CA GLN A 918 -10.18 -18.85 -40.74
C GLN A 918 -9.79 -20.14 -40.03
N ALA A 919 -8.50 -20.32 -39.73
CA ALA A 919 -8.02 -21.48 -38.97
C ALA A 919 -8.60 -21.50 -37.55
N ASP A 920 -8.62 -20.35 -36.89
CA ASP A 920 -9.20 -20.18 -35.56
C ASP A 920 -10.71 -20.45 -35.54
N ALA A 921 -11.45 -19.95 -36.53
CA ALA A 921 -12.88 -20.18 -36.68
C ALA A 921 -13.21 -21.66 -36.90
N LEU A 922 -12.51 -22.32 -37.83
CA LEU A 922 -12.70 -23.75 -38.10
C LEU A 922 -12.37 -24.61 -36.88
N LEU A 923 -11.29 -24.29 -36.16
CA LEU A 923 -10.94 -24.98 -34.92
C LEU A 923 -12.06 -24.82 -33.88
N GLY A 924 -12.58 -23.59 -33.71
CA GLY A 924 -13.72 -23.31 -32.83
C GLY A 924 -14.95 -24.14 -33.18
N ILE A 925 -15.32 -24.22 -34.46
CA ILE A 925 -16.45 -25.00 -34.95
C ILE A 925 -16.23 -26.50 -34.70
N MET A 926 -15.02 -27.03 -34.95
CA MET A 926 -14.68 -28.42 -34.66
C MET A 926 -14.75 -28.77 -33.17
N THR A 927 -14.45 -27.82 -32.28
CA THR A 927 -14.66 -28.02 -30.83
C THR A 927 -16.14 -28.05 -30.43
N ALA A 928 -17.05 -27.65 -31.34
CA ALA A 928 -18.49 -27.78 -31.19
C ALA A 928 -19.08 -29.03 -31.88
N GLY A 929 -18.29 -29.72 -32.70
CA GLY A 929 -18.68 -30.93 -33.41
C GLY A 929 -18.31 -32.23 -32.70
N ALA A 930 -18.46 -33.36 -33.40
CA ALA A 930 -18.20 -34.69 -32.86
C ALA A 930 -16.72 -34.95 -32.56
N HIS A 931 -15.80 -34.21 -33.22
CA HIS A 931 -14.35 -34.31 -33.00
C HIS A 931 -13.84 -33.53 -31.78
N ARG A 932 -14.71 -32.92 -30.97
CA ARG A 932 -14.33 -32.07 -29.82
C ARG A 932 -13.21 -32.67 -28.97
N ALA A 933 -13.38 -33.90 -28.48
CA ALA A 933 -12.42 -34.51 -27.57
C ALA A 933 -11.05 -34.74 -28.23
N GLU A 934 -11.05 -35.16 -29.49
CA GLU A 934 -9.83 -35.39 -30.27
C GLU A 934 -9.09 -34.08 -30.58
N VAL A 935 -9.83 -33.02 -30.90
CA VAL A 935 -9.26 -31.68 -31.14
C VAL A 935 -8.67 -31.10 -29.87
N ILE A 936 -9.38 -31.19 -28.73
CA ILE A 936 -8.88 -30.72 -27.43
C ILE A 936 -7.61 -31.47 -27.04
N ALA A 937 -7.59 -32.79 -27.17
CA ALA A 937 -6.40 -33.60 -26.91
C ALA A 937 -5.24 -33.20 -27.82
N ALA A 938 -5.49 -33.04 -29.13
CA ALA A 938 -4.48 -32.62 -30.10
C ALA A 938 -3.87 -31.25 -29.76
N LEU A 939 -4.68 -30.29 -29.30
CA LEU A 939 -4.20 -28.97 -28.88
C LEU A 939 -3.33 -29.05 -27.63
N ARG A 940 -3.75 -29.82 -26.63
CA ARG A 940 -2.98 -30.00 -25.38
C ARG A 940 -1.64 -30.69 -25.62
N ASP A 941 -1.59 -31.65 -26.53
CA ASP A 941 -0.38 -32.41 -26.82
C ASP A 941 0.59 -31.66 -27.76
N ASP A 942 0.11 -30.66 -28.50
CA ASP A 942 0.94 -29.95 -29.48
C ASP A 942 2.06 -29.13 -28.81
N PRO A 943 3.33 -29.34 -29.17
CA PRO A 943 4.45 -28.63 -28.54
C PRO A 943 4.46 -27.13 -28.85
N GLY A 944 3.93 -26.72 -30.02
CA GLY A 944 3.82 -25.31 -30.38
C GLY A 944 2.76 -24.62 -29.53
N ILE A 945 1.61 -25.26 -29.29
CA ILE A 945 0.58 -24.71 -28.40
C ILE A 945 1.09 -24.57 -26.96
N ARG A 946 1.80 -25.57 -26.43
CA ARG A 946 2.42 -25.47 -25.10
C ARG A 946 3.44 -24.33 -25.03
N ARG A 947 4.30 -24.23 -26.05
CA ARG A 947 5.28 -23.15 -26.15
C ARG A 947 4.61 -21.77 -26.24
N ALA A 948 3.50 -21.65 -26.95
CA ALA A 948 2.73 -20.41 -27.01
C ALA A 948 2.19 -19.99 -25.64
N ILE A 949 1.72 -20.94 -24.81
CA ILE A 949 1.25 -20.67 -23.43
C ILE A 949 2.41 -20.18 -22.56
N GLU A 950 3.56 -20.86 -22.59
CA GLU A 950 4.76 -20.46 -21.83
C GLU A 950 5.18 -19.01 -22.18
N LEU A 951 5.27 -18.70 -23.47
CA LEU A 951 5.63 -17.37 -23.95
C LEU A 951 4.57 -16.32 -23.59
N THR A 952 3.29 -16.72 -23.55
CA THR A 952 2.21 -15.82 -23.15
C THR A 952 2.30 -15.47 -21.68
N HIS A 953 2.64 -16.42 -20.80
CA HIS A 953 2.92 -16.13 -19.38
C HIS A 953 4.12 -15.20 -19.23
N GLN A 954 5.17 -15.41 -20.03
CA GLN A 954 6.33 -14.52 -20.04
C GLN A 954 5.96 -13.10 -20.50
N GLU A 955 5.13 -12.96 -21.54
CA GLU A 955 4.63 -11.66 -21.99
C GLU A 955 3.81 -10.93 -20.93
N GLN A 956 2.89 -11.63 -20.23
CA GLN A 956 2.10 -11.05 -19.13
C GLN A 956 2.96 -10.57 -17.96
N VAL A 957 4.12 -11.20 -17.77
CA VAL A 957 5.11 -10.77 -16.77
C VAL A 957 5.82 -9.48 -17.21
N LEU A 958 6.15 -9.37 -18.49
CA LEU A 958 6.92 -8.27 -19.07
C LEU A 958 6.07 -7.02 -19.36
N ALA A 959 4.84 -7.23 -19.81
CA ALA A 959 3.88 -6.22 -20.21
C ALA A 959 2.49 -6.54 -19.61
N PRO A 960 2.35 -6.50 -18.28
CA PRO A 960 1.13 -6.94 -17.58
C PRO A 960 -0.13 -6.20 -18.02
N ARG A 961 -0.01 -4.97 -18.53
CA ARG A 961 -1.15 -4.15 -18.98
C ARG A 961 -1.56 -4.38 -20.43
N ARG A 962 -0.78 -5.14 -21.22
CA ARG A 962 -1.14 -5.50 -22.60
C ARG A 962 -2.23 -6.56 -22.61
N ALA A 963 -3.45 -6.18 -22.99
CA ALA A 963 -4.61 -7.07 -23.04
C ALA A 963 -4.37 -8.32 -23.92
N GLY A 964 -3.65 -8.16 -25.04
CA GLY A 964 -3.43 -9.24 -26.02
C GLY A 964 -2.85 -10.53 -25.44
N ALA A 965 -1.95 -10.46 -24.45
CA ALA A 965 -1.39 -11.66 -23.82
C ALA A 965 -2.43 -12.41 -22.98
N TRP A 966 -3.29 -11.68 -22.27
CA TRP A 966 -4.38 -12.25 -21.48
C TRP A 966 -5.50 -12.81 -22.38
N GLU A 967 -5.85 -12.09 -23.44
CA GLU A 967 -6.79 -12.54 -24.47
C GLU A 967 -6.32 -13.84 -25.14
N ARG A 968 -5.03 -13.93 -25.47
CA ARG A 968 -4.44 -15.11 -26.10
C ARG A 968 -4.54 -16.34 -25.20
N GLU A 969 -4.19 -16.19 -23.92
CA GLU A 969 -4.31 -17.30 -22.96
C GLU A 969 -5.77 -17.69 -22.76
N LEU A 970 -6.69 -16.73 -22.58
CA LEU A 970 -8.12 -16.99 -22.47
C LEU A 970 -8.64 -17.78 -23.69
N ALA A 971 -8.28 -17.35 -24.89
CA ALA A 971 -8.66 -18.03 -26.14
C ALA A 971 -8.12 -19.47 -26.20
N LEU A 972 -6.88 -19.69 -25.78
CA LEU A 972 -6.26 -21.02 -25.72
C LEU A 972 -6.91 -21.91 -24.67
N LEU A 973 -7.11 -21.43 -23.44
CA LEU A 973 -7.70 -22.20 -22.35
C LEU A 973 -9.17 -22.58 -22.62
N ARG A 974 -9.94 -21.67 -23.23
CA ARG A 974 -11.31 -21.95 -23.72
C ARG A 974 -11.33 -23.10 -24.72
N ARG A 975 -10.32 -23.18 -25.60
CA ARG A 975 -10.21 -24.22 -26.63
C ARG A 975 -9.63 -25.52 -26.09
N CYS A 976 -8.69 -25.44 -25.17
CA CYS A 976 -8.12 -26.60 -24.48
C CYS A 976 -9.07 -27.16 -23.41
N GLY A 977 -10.14 -26.45 -23.04
CA GLY A 977 -11.15 -26.92 -22.09
C GLY A 977 -10.59 -27.24 -20.71
N ASP A 978 -9.80 -26.33 -20.13
CA ASP A 978 -9.17 -26.46 -18.81
C ASP A 978 -9.81 -25.49 -17.79
N PRO A 979 -10.84 -25.93 -17.04
CA PRO A 979 -11.54 -25.09 -16.06
C PRO A 979 -10.62 -24.55 -14.96
N SER A 980 -9.71 -25.38 -14.46
CA SER A 980 -8.75 -24.98 -13.41
C SER A 980 -7.86 -23.85 -13.89
N ALA A 981 -7.29 -23.98 -15.08
CA ALA A 981 -6.44 -22.93 -15.64
C ALA A 981 -7.21 -21.63 -15.90
N LEU A 982 -8.51 -21.70 -16.25
CA LEU A 982 -9.35 -20.50 -16.38
C LEU A 982 -9.58 -19.80 -15.03
N VAL A 983 -9.85 -20.56 -13.96
CA VAL A 983 -9.97 -19.99 -12.61
C VAL A 983 -8.64 -19.38 -12.15
N ASP A 984 -7.53 -20.03 -12.46
CA ASP A 984 -6.20 -19.49 -12.18
C ASP A 984 -5.92 -18.20 -12.98
N LEU A 985 -6.30 -18.16 -14.26
CA LEU A 985 -6.18 -16.96 -15.10
C LEU A 985 -6.99 -15.79 -14.52
N GLU A 986 -8.23 -16.05 -14.11
CA GLU A 986 -9.09 -15.07 -13.44
C GLU A 986 -8.43 -14.52 -12.17
N ALA A 987 -7.87 -15.41 -11.33
CA ALA A 987 -7.20 -14.99 -10.10
C ALA A 987 -5.93 -14.16 -10.36
N ARG A 988 -5.21 -14.42 -11.46
CA ARG A 988 -4.02 -13.64 -11.86
C ARG A 988 -4.40 -12.28 -12.44
N ILE A 989 -5.32 -12.23 -13.41
CA ILE A 989 -5.72 -10.98 -14.05
C ILE A 989 -6.43 -10.02 -13.08
N ALA A 990 -7.08 -10.55 -12.04
CA ALA A 990 -7.67 -9.75 -10.97
C ALA A 990 -6.64 -8.95 -10.15
N ARG A 991 -5.36 -9.33 -10.17
CA ARG A 991 -4.26 -8.64 -9.46
C ARG A 991 -3.58 -7.56 -10.29
N VAL A 992 -3.88 -7.49 -11.58
CA VAL A 992 -3.32 -6.47 -12.49
C VAL A 992 -4.12 -5.19 -12.35
N GLY A 993 -3.46 -4.03 -12.49
CA GLY A 993 -4.12 -2.73 -12.60
C GLY A 993 -5.06 -2.63 -13.79
N GLU A 994 -5.57 -1.43 -14.10
CA GLU A 994 -6.44 -1.25 -15.26
C GLU A 994 -5.71 -1.68 -16.54
N LEU A 995 -6.24 -2.67 -17.24
CA LEU A 995 -5.74 -3.05 -18.56
C LEU A 995 -6.01 -1.90 -19.53
N GLU A 996 -5.15 -1.77 -20.53
CA GLU A 996 -5.34 -0.73 -21.54
C GLU A 996 -6.68 -0.93 -22.25
N VAL A 997 -7.48 0.13 -22.34
CA VAL A 997 -8.78 0.09 -23.03
C VAL A 997 -8.52 -0.26 -24.49
N ASN A 998 -9.25 -1.25 -25.01
CA ASN A 998 -9.16 -1.64 -26.41
C ASN A 998 -9.66 -0.50 -27.32
N GLU A 999 -8.78 0.41 -27.76
CA GLU A 999 -9.10 1.50 -28.69
C GLU A 999 -9.79 0.97 -29.96
N GLN A 1000 -9.43 -0.26 -30.39
CA GLN A 1000 -10.05 -0.91 -31.54
C GLN A 1000 -11.53 -1.22 -31.29
N ARG A 1001 -11.92 -1.60 -30.07
CA ARG A 1001 -13.32 -1.80 -29.68
C ARG A 1001 -14.10 -0.48 -29.72
N ALA A 1002 -13.53 0.60 -29.17
CA ALA A 1002 -14.17 1.91 -29.24
C ALA A 1002 -14.32 2.41 -30.69
N ALA A 1003 -13.32 2.17 -31.54
CA ALA A 1003 -13.37 2.44 -32.97
C ALA A 1003 -14.40 1.56 -33.70
N TRP A 1004 -14.55 0.30 -33.30
CA TRP A 1004 -15.61 -0.60 -33.78
C TRP A 1004 -17.00 -0.10 -33.42
N GLU A 1005 -17.24 0.33 -32.19
CA GLU A 1005 -18.52 0.93 -31.77
C GLU A 1005 -18.88 2.18 -32.60
N ARG A 1006 -17.88 3.00 -32.93
CA ARG A 1006 -18.03 4.16 -33.83
C ARG A 1006 -18.14 3.77 -35.31
N GLY A 1007 -17.73 2.56 -35.69
CA GLY A 1007 -17.86 2.05 -37.06
C GLY A 1007 -16.72 2.40 -37.98
N GLU A 1008 -15.58 2.79 -37.41
CA GLU A 1008 -14.42 3.24 -38.17
C GLU A 1008 -13.78 2.08 -38.97
N TRP A 1009 -14.12 0.83 -38.65
CA TRP A 1009 -13.62 -0.38 -39.32
C TRP A 1009 -14.57 -0.95 -40.39
N ASP A 1010 -15.77 -0.39 -40.59
CA ASP A 1010 -16.79 -0.98 -41.48
C ASP A 1010 -16.26 -1.18 -42.92
N ALA A 1011 -15.47 -0.23 -43.44
CA ALA A 1011 -14.88 -0.31 -44.77
C ALA A 1011 -13.84 -1.45 -44.89
N GLU A 1012 -13.01 -1.63 -43.86
CA GLU A 1012 -11.98 -2.67 -43.85
C GLU A 1012 -12.59 -4.06 -43.67
N ILE A 1013 -13.61 -4.18 -42.82
CA ILE A 1013 -14.38 -5.42 -42.64
C ILE A 1013 -15.05 -5.81 -43.95
N LEU A 1014 -15.61 -4.86 -44.69
CA LEU A 1014 -16.19 -5.13 -45.99
C LEU A 1014 -15.15 -5.68 -46.98
N VAL A 1015 -13.98 -5.05 -47.06
CA VAL A 1015 -12.87 -5.52 -47.92
C VAL A 1015 -12.43 -6.92 -47.52
N HIS A 1016 -12.28 -7.20 -46.22
CA HIS A 1016 -11.92 -8.51 -45.71
C HIS A 1016 -12.96 -9.58 -46.08
N ALA A 1017 -14.24 -9.31 -45.82
CA ALA A 1017 -15.34 -10.21 -46.10
C ALA A 1017 -15.49 -10.50 -47.60
N GLU A 1018 -15.37 -9.49 -48.47
CA GLU A 1018 -15.44 -9.66 -49.92
C GLU A 1018 -14.26 -10.50 -50.45
N ARG A 1019 -13.05 -10.27 -49.92
CA ARG A 1019 -11.87 -11.09 -50.24
C ARG A 1019 -12.07 -12.54 -49.82
N ALA A 1020 -12.47 -12.77 -48.56
CA ALA A 1020 -12.68 -14.11 -48.01
C ALA A 1020 -13.77 -14.87 -48.78
N LEU A 1021 -14.85 -14.18 -49.18
CA LEU A 1021 -15.91 -14.75 -49.99
C LEU A 1021 -15.42 -15.18 -51.37
N ALA A 1022 -14.72 -14.29 -52.08
CA ALA A 1022 -14.19 -14.59 -53.42
C ALA A 1022 -13.18 -15.74 -53.37
N ASP A 1023 -12.33 -15.78 -52.34
CA ASP A 1023 -11.39 -16.88 -52.10
C ASP A 1023 -12.09 -18.19 -51.80
N ALA A 1024 -13.10 -18.18 -50.94
CA ALA A 1024 -13.86 -19.36 -50.58
C ALA A 1024 -14.60 -19.93 -51.81
N ASP A 1025 -15.21 -19.08 -52.65
CA ASP A 1025 -15.91 -19.49 -53.87
C ASP A 1025 -14.96 -20.17 -54.88
N ASP A 1026 -13.79 -19.56 -55.14
CA ASP A 1026 -12.78 -20.12 -56.05
C ASP A 1026 -12.26 -21.48 -55.57
N ARG A 1027 -12.02 -21.61 -54.26
CA ARG A 1027 -11.53 -22.83 -53.63
C ARG A 1027 -12.62 -23.89 -53.56
N LEU A 1028 -13.86 -23.51 -53.28
CA LEU A 1028 -15.01 -24.42 -53.18
C LEU A 1028 -15.29 -25.08 -54.53
N ALA A 1029 -15.20 -24.33 -55.62
CA ALA A 1029 -15.31 -24.88 -56.97
C ALA A 1029 -14.25 -25.96 -57.25
N ARG A 1030 -13.02 -25.77 -56.76
CA ARG A 1030 -11.95 -26.79 -56.86
C ARG A 1030 -12.23 -28.00 -55.96
N ALA A 1031 -12.61 -27.79 -54.70
CA ALA A 1031 -12.91 -28.86 -53.75
C ALA A 1031 -14.07 -29.77 -54.22
N ARG A 1032 -15.14 -29.18 -54.77
CA ARG A 1032 -16.26 -29.92 -55.37
C ARG A 1032 -15.81 -30.79 -56.56
N ARG A 1033 -14.92 -30.28 -57.42
CA ARG A 1033 -14.32 -31.07 -58.51
C ARG A 1033 -13.44 -32.21 -57.98
N GLY A 1034 -12.69 -31.96 -56.92
CA GLY A 1034 -11.86 -32.94 -56.22
C GLY A 1034 -12.64 -33.98 -55.41
N ARG A 1035 -13.96 -33.77 -55.21
CA ARG A 1035 -14.85 -34.64 -54.41
C ARG A 1035 -14.38 -34.85 -52.96
N ASP A 1036 -13.81 -33.81 -52.35
CA ASP A 1036 -13.45 -33.82 -50.93
C ASP A 1036 -14.57 -33.18 -50.09
N PRO A 1037 -15.42 -33.99 -49.42
CA PRO A 1037 -16.54 -33.46 -48.65
C PRO A 1037 -16.11 -32.63 -47.43
N ARG A 1038 -14.93 -32.90 -46.84
CA ARG A 1038 -14.43 -32.15 -45.68
C ARG A 1038 -13.94 -30.78 -46.09
N ALA A 1039 -13.18 -30.69 -47.19
CA ALA A 1039 -12.78 -29.41 -47.75
C ALA A 1039 -13.98 -28.58 -48.22
N VAL A 1040 -14.98 -29.24 -48.84
CA VAL A 1040 -16.25 -28.57 -49.22
C VAL A 1040 -16.95 -28.00 -48.00
N ALA A 1041 -17.13 -28.78 -46.93
CA ALA A 1041 -17.77 -28.32 -45.70
C ALA A 1041 -17.00 -27.15 -45.06
N ALA A 1042 -15.69 -27.26 -44.91
CA ALA A 1042 -14.86 -26.19 -44.34
C ALA A 1042 -14.96 -24.88 -45.14
N LEU A 1043 -14.90 -24.94 -46.47
CA LEU A 1043 -15.01 -23.77 -47.35
C LEU A 1043 -16.42 -23.17 -47.35
N LEU A 1044 -17.46 -23.99 -47.28
CA LEU A 1044 -18.84 -23.51 -47.12
C LEU A 1044 -19.02 -22.79 -45.77
N THR A 1045 -18.38 -23.26 -44.72
CA THR A 1045 -18.39 -22.58 -43.42
C THR A 1045 -17.63 -21.25 -43.46
N ILE A 1046 -16.43 -21.19 -44.05
CA ILE A 1046 -15.69 -19.93 -44.26
C ILE A 1046 -16.53 -18.94 -45.09
N ARG A 1047 -17.15 -19.44 -46.16
CA ARG A 1047 -18.05 -18.67 -47.01
C ARG A 1047 -19.25 -18.11 -46.23
N GLY A 1048 -19.86 -18.93 -45.38
CA GLY A 1048 -20.96 -18.51 -44.50
C GLY A 1048 -20.53 -17.38 -43.55
N ASN A 1049 -19.36 -17.50 -42.92
CA ASN A 1049 -18.85 -16.48 -42.01
C ASN A 1049 -18.63 -15.15 -42.73
N ALA A 1050 -17.98 -15.18 -43.90
CA ALA A 1050 -17.75 -14.00 -44.73
C ALA A 1050 -19.07 -13.32 -45.18
N LEU A 1051 -20.10 -14.10 -45.48
CA LEU A 1051 -21.44 -13.56 -45.82
C LEU A 1051 -22.10 -12.88 -44.61
N LEU A 1052 -22.00 -13.45 -43.40
CA LEU A 1052 -22.53 -12.82 -42.19
C LEU A 1052 -21.77 -11.53 -41.82
N GLU A 1053 -20.44 -11.51 -41.97
CA GLU A 1053 -19.62 -10.31 -41.80
C GLU A 1053 -20.07 -9.21 -42.79
N ARG A 1054 -20.20 -9.55 -44.08
CA ARG A 1054 -20.68 -8.60 -45.10
C ARG A 1054 -22.09 -8.11 -44.81
N ALA A 1055 -23.00 -8.99 -44.40
CA ALA A 1055 -24.37 -8.62 -44.04
C ALA A 1055 -24.43 -7.61 -42.89
N THR A 1056 -23.44 -7.66 -41.98
CA THR A 1056 -23.37 -6.72 -40.85
C THR A 1056 -23.14 -5.31 -41.35
N VAL A 1057 -22.24 -5.09 -42.31
CA VAL A 1057 -21.83 -3.75 -42.77
C VAL A 1057 -22.55 -3.26 -44.04
N ARG A 1058 -22.95 -4.17 -44.95
CA ARG A 1058 -23.52 -3.82 -46.26
C ARG A 1058 -25.04 -3.99 -46.28
N ALA A 1059 -25.77 -2.89 -46.28
CA ALA A 1059 -27.23 -2.90 -46.20
C ALA A 1059 -27.91 -3.46 -47.46
N GLU A 1060 -27.37 -3.23 -48.65
CA GLU A 1060 -28.05 -3.55 -49.92
C GLU A 1060 -28.15 -5.06 -50.18
N SER A 1061 -27.19 -5.85 -49.70
CA SER A 1061 -27.15 -7.31 -49.87
C SER A 1061 -27.50 -8.08 -48.61
N ARG A 1062 -27.76 -7.39 -47.48
CA ARG A 1062 -27.87 -7.98 -46.14
C ARG A 1062 -28.79 -9.19 -46.06
N ASP A 1063 -30.04 -9.05 -46.48
CA ASP A 1063 -31.04 -10.13 -46.38
C ASP A 1063 -30.65 -11.34 -47.26
N ALA A 1064 -30.13 -11.07 -48.47
CA ALA A 1064 -29.67 -12.11 -49.40
C ALA A 1064 -28.43 -12.83 -48.87
N ASP A 1065 -27.48 -12.10 -48.26
CA ASP A 1065 -26.25 -12.66 -47.71
C ASP A 1065 -26.53 -13.61 -46.56
N VAL A 1066 -27.48 -13.27 -45.68
CA VAL A 1066 -27.89 -14.14 -44.57
C VAL A 1066 -28.57 -15.42 -45.08
N ASP A 1067 -29.43 -15.32 -46.09
CA ASP A 1067 -30.05 -16.49 -46.71
C ASP A 1067 -29.01 -17.41 -47.39
N LEU A 1068 -28.01 -16.81 -48.06
CA LEU A 1068 -26.88 -17.54 -48.63
C LEU A 1068 -25.97 -18.17 -47.57
N ALA A 1069 -25.78 -17.52 -46.42
CA ALA A 1069 -25.01 -18.06 -45.31
C ALA A 1069 -25.70 -19.29 -44.69
N ILE A 1070 -27.01 -19.21 -44.44
CA ILE A 1070 -27.82 -20.35 -43.98
C ILE A 1070 -27.73 -21.52 -44.96
N ALA A 1071 -27.84 -21.26 -46.27
CA ALA A 1071 -27.69 -22.30 -47.28
C ALA A 1071 -26.29 -22.94 -47.22
N ALA A 1072 -25.23 -22.13 -47.07
CA ALA A 1072 -23.87 -22.62 -46.96
C ALA A 1072 -23.65 -23.49 -45.71
N TYR A 1073 -24.10 -23.07 -44.52
CA TYR A 1073 -23.96 -23.87 -43.31
C TYR A 1073 -24.78 -25.16 -43.34
N ARG A 1074 -25.99 -25.12 -43.92
CA ARG A 1074 -26.80 -26.33 -44.09
C ARG A 1074 -26.13 -27.34 -45.01
N GLU A 1075 -25.55 -26.87 -46.12
CA GLU A 1075 -24.78 -27.72 -47.02
C GLU A 1075 -23.50 -28.24 -46.35
N ALA A 1076 -22.81 -27.41 -45.55
CA ALA A 1076 -21.63 -27.81 -44.80
C ALA A 1076 -21.95 -28.92 -43.78
N ALA A 1077 -23.04 -28.76 -43.00
CA ALA A 1077 -23.51 -29.74 -42.04
C ALA A 1077 -23.94 -31.06 -42.70
N ALA A 1078 -24.44 -31.01 -43.95
CA ALA A 1078 -24.76 -32.21 -44.71
C ALA A 1078 -23.51 -32.89 -45.31
N ALA A 1079 -22.52 -32.11 -45.76
CA ALA A 1079 -21.29 -32.62 -46.37
C ALA A 1079 -20.34 -33.24 -45.33
N TRP A 1080 -20.26 -32.66 -44.13
CA TRP A 1080 -19.45 -33.19 -43.02
C TRP A 1080 -20.16 -32.97 -41.68
N PRO A 1081 -21.07 -33.89 -41.28
CA PRO A 1081 -21.85 -33.75 -40.05
C PRO A 1081 -21.00 -33.60 -38.78
N GLU A 1082 -19.83 -34.23 -38.73
CA GLU A 1082 -18.92 -34.21 -37.58
C GLU A 1082 -18.20 -32.86 -37.38
N LEU A 1083 -18.22 -31.96 -38.38
CA LEU A 1083 -17.56 -30.64 -38.32
C LEU A 1083 -18.12 -29.75 -37.20
N GLY A 1084 -19.43 -29.81 -36.92
CA GLY A 1084 -20.10 -28.92 -35.97
C GLY A 1084 -20.72 -27.65 -36.57
N ALA A 1085 -20.90 -27.59 -37.90
CA ALA A 1085 -21.45 -26.42 -38.60
C ALA A 1085 -22.88 -26.02 -38.16
N SER A 1086 -23.61 -26.91 -37.48
CA SER A 1086 -24.95 -26.64 -36.93
C SER A 1086 -24.98 -25.50 -35.90
N SER A 1087 -23.87 -25.22 -35.21
CA SER A 1087 -23.77 -24.07 -34.30
C SER A 1087 -23.84 -22.74 -35.05
N MET A 1088 -23.11 -22.63 -36.16
CA MET A 1088 -23.15 -21.45 -37.03
C MET A 1088 -24.50 -21.31 -37.75
N LEU A 1089 -25.12 -22.44 -38.11
CA LEU A 1089 -26.46 -22.45 -38.67
C LEU A 1089 -27.49 -21.86 -37.69
N ALA A 1090 -27.42 -22.21 -36.39
CA ALA A 1090 -28.29 -21.64 -35.37
C ALA A 1090 -28.14 -20.11 -35.27
N GLN A 1091 -26.90 -19.60 -35.21
CA GLN A 1091 -26.63 -18.16 -35.18
C GLN A 1091 -27.12 -17.45 -36.45
N ALA A 1092 -26.95 -18.05 -37.64
CA ALA A 1092 -27.44 -17.47 -38.88
C ALA A 1092 -28.97 -17.37 -38.93
N HIS A 1093 -29.68 -18.36 -38.36
CA HIS A 1093 -31.14 -18.30 -38.18
C HIS A 1093 -31.56 -17.19 -37.22
N VAL A 1094 -30.83 -16.99 -36.11
CA VAL A 1094 -31.06 -15.85 -35.19
C VAL A 1094 -30.87 -14.52 -35.92
N THR A 1095 -29.78 -14.36 -36.67
CA THR A 1095 -29.54 -13.16 -37.48
C THR A 1095 -30.69 -12.91 -38.46
N ARG A 1096 -31.18 -13.95 -39.15
CA ARG A 1096 -32.32 -13.82 -40.06
C ARG A 1096 -33.62 -13.44 -39.35
N ALA A 1097 -33.86 -13.97 -38.15
CA ALA A 1097 -35.03 -13.62 -37.35
C ALA A 1097 -35.03 -12.13 -36.99
N LEU A 1098 -33.88 -11.61 -36.55
CA LEU A 1098 -33.72 -10.19 -36.21
C LEU A 1098 -33.88 -9.29 -37.43
N LEU A 1099 -33.38 -9.71 -38.59
CA LEU A 1099 -33.41 -8.88 -39.78
C LEU A 1099 -34.75 -8.90 -40.52
N ARG A 1100 -35.52 -9.99 -40.50
CA ARG A 1100 -36.78 -10.07 -41.27
C ARG A 1100 -37.94 -9.28 -40.66
N ASP A 1101 -37.97 -9.14 -39.34
CA ASP A 1101 -38.97 -8.33 -38.66
C ASP A 1101 -38.52 -6.87 -38.58
N ALA A 1102 -39.38 -5.93 -38.96
CA ALA A 1102 -39.02 -4.51 -39.00
C ALA A 1102 -38.72 -3.94 -37.60
N SER A 1103 -39.43 -4.39 -36.56
CA SER A 1103 -39.21 -3.94 -35.18
C SER A 1103 -37.89 -4.49 -34.63
N LEU A 1104 -37.63 -5.78 -34.87
CA LEU A 1104 -36.39 -6.42 -34.44
C LEU A 1104 -35.16 -5.88 -35.19
N ARG A 1105 -35.32 -5.53 -36.48
CA ARG A 1105 -34.25 -4.96 -37.30
C ARG A 1105 -33.78 -3.63 -36.73
N VAL A 1106 -34.70 -2.78 -36.29
CA VAL A 1106 -34.35 -1.49 -35.63
C VAL A 1106 -33.51 -1.73 -34.38
N ARG A 1107 -33.86 -2.73 -33.55
CA ARG A 1107 -33.04 -3.09 -32.38
C ARG A 1107 -31.66 -3.60 -32.80
N TRP A 1108 -31.60 -4.51 -33.77
CA TRP A 1108 -30.32 -5.02 -34.27
C TRP A 1108 -29.42 -3.89 -34.79
N GLU A 1109 -29.95 -2.93 -35.54
CA GLU A 1109 -29.18 -1.78 -36.03
C GLU A 1109 -28.62 -0.93 -34.89
N ALA A 1110 -29.38 -0.77 -33.81
CA ALA A 1110 -28.96 -0.03 -32.61
C ALA A 1110 -27.92 -0.77 -31.76
N GLU A 1111 -27.98 -2.11 -31.71
CA GLU A 1111 -27.21 -2.92 -30.76
C GLU A 1111 -26.03 -3.69 -31.38
N ARG A 1112 -26.00 -3.93 -32.70
CA ARG A 1112 -25.03 -4.83 -33.40
C ARG A 1112 -23.55 -4.56 -33.17
N ARG A 1113 -23.19 -3.38 -32.66
CA ARG A 1113 -21.80 -3.02 -32.39
C ARG A 1113 -21.37 -3.26 -30.94
N ARG A 1114 -22.34 -3.48 -30.05
CA ARG A 1114 -22.10 -3.69 -28.62
C ARG A 1114 -22.39 -5.12 -28.21
N PHE A 1115 -23.40 -5.74 -28.84
CA PHE A 1115 -23.92 -7.04 -28.46
C PHE A 1115 -23.88 -8.04 -29.62
N SER A 1116 -23.64 -9.31 -29.30
CA SER A 1116 -23.80 -10.41 -30.25
C SER A 1116 -25.25 -10.54 -30.72
N VAL A 1117 -25.47 -11.17 -31.88
CA VAL A 1117 -26.83 -11.42 -32.42
C VAL A 1117 -27.70 -12.23 -31.46
N VAL A 1118 -27.11 -13.07 -30.61
CA VAL A 1118 -27.85 -13.87 -29.63
C VAL A 1118 -28.26 -13.03 -28.43
N ALA A 1119 -27.39 -12.14 -27.93
CA ALA A 1119 -27.73 -11.18 -26.90
C ALA A 1119 -28.87 -10.24 -27.34
N ILE A 1120 -28.80 -9.75 -28.59
CA ILE A 1120 -29.86 -8.88 -29.16
C ILE A 1120 -31.21 -9.63 -29.23
N LEU A 1121 -31.21 -10.91 -29.61
CA LEU A 1121 -32.41 -11.75 -29.56
C LEU A 1121 -32.94 -11.90 -28.13
N HIS A 1122 -32.04 -12.13 -27.17
CA HIS A 1122 -32.40 -12.24 -25.76
C HIS A 1122 -33.07 -10.96 -25.25
N HIS A 1123 -32.49 -9.79 -25.54
CA HIS A 1123 -33.08 -8.48 -25.25
C HIS A 1123 -34.48 -8.32 -25.83
N ALA A 1124 -34.64 -8.63 -27.12
CA ALA A 1124 -35.94 -8.57 -27.78
C ALA A 1124 -36.96 -9.53 -27.17
N SER A 1125 -36.51 -10.70 -26.68
CA SER A 1125 -37.39 -11.69 -26.06
C SER A 1125 -37.86 -11.28 -24.65
N ASN A 1126 -37.08 -10.45 -23.96
CA ASN A 1126 -37.39 -9.91 -22.64
C ASN A 1126 -38.16 -8.57 -22.71
N ASP A 1127 -38.17 -7.90 -23.86
CA ASP A 1127 -38.97 -6.70 -24.09
C ASP A 1127 -40.45 -7.10 -24.36
N PRO A 1128 -41.42 -6.68 -23.50
CA PRO A 1128 -42.83 -7.00 -23.70
C PRO A 1128 -43.39 -6.56 -25.07
N ALA A 1129 -42.83 -5.52 -25.69
CA ALA A 1129 -43.25 -5.03 -27.00
C ALA A 1129 -42.82 -5.96 -28.16
N GLN A 1130 -41.76 -6.75 -27.97
CA GLN A 1130 -41.13 -7.56 -29.02
C GLN A 1130 -41.17 -9.07 -28.74
N ALA A 1131 -41.40 -9.48 -27.50
CA ALA A 1131 -41.43 -10.89 -27.08
C ALA A 1131 -42.41 -11.75 -27.91
N ALA A 1132 -43.56 -11.21 -28.30
CA ALA A 1132 -44.54 -11.91 -29.12
C ALA A 1132 -44.01 -12.19 -30.54
N GLN A 1133 -43.27 -11.26 -31.14
CA GLN A 1133 -42.67 -11.42 -32.47
C GLN A 1133 -41.56 -12.47 -32.43
N VAL A 1134 -40.71 -12.44 -31.41
CA VAL A 1134 -39.65 -13.44 -31.19
C VAL A 1134 -40.25 -14.84 -31.06
N ARG A 1135 -41.29 -15.03 -30.23
CA ARG A 1135 -41.95 -16.33 -30.04
C ARG A 1135 -42.66 -16.83 -31.30
N ALA A 1136 -43.23 -15.94 -32.10
CA ALA A 1136 -43.91 -16.32 -33.34
C ALA A 1136 -42.92 -16.75 -34.45
N SER A 1137 -41.69 -16.25 -34.41
CA SER A 1137 -40.68 -16.46 -35.46
C SER A 1137 -40.37 -17.94 -35.71
N SER A 1138 -40.57 -18.39 -36.95
CA SER A 1138 -40.12 -19.70 -37.41
C SER A 1138 -38.60 -19.81 -37.45
N ASP A 1139 -37.88 -18.70 -37.68
CA ASP A 1139 -36.42 -18.70 -37.72
C ASP A 1139 -35.81 -18.99 -36.35
N VAL A 1140 -36.44 -18.51 -35.26
CA VAL A 1140 -36.02 -18.84 -33.89
C VAL A 1140 -36.23 -20.33 -33.58
N ARG A 1141 -37.31 -20.94 -34.08
CA ARG A 1141 -37.53 -22.39 -33.97
C ARG A 1141 -36.52 -23.18 -34.80
N ASP A 1142 -36.19 -22.72 -36.00
CA ASP A 1142 -35.16 -23.34 -36.83
C ASP A 1142 -33.78 -23.27 -36.16
N ALA A 1143 -33.48 -22.18 -35.42
CA ALA A 1143 -32.27 -22.08 -34.62
C ALA A 1143 -32.23 -23.16 -33.53
N VAL A 1144 -33.31 -23.35 -32.76
CA VAL A 1144 -33.41 -24.43 -31.75
C VAL A 1144 -33.30 -25.82 -32.38
N ALA A 1145 -33.88 -26.02 -33.56
CA ALA A 1145 -33.75 -27.28 -34.30
C ALA A 1145 -32.28 -27.56 -34.68
N ALA A 1146 -31.52 -26.55 -35.11
CA ALA A 1146 -30.10 -26.67 -35.40
C ALA A 1146 -29.27 -27.01 -34.14
N LEU A 1147 -29.61 -26.44 -32.98
CA LEU A 1147 -28.97 -26.75 -31.69
C LEU A 1147 -29.17 -28.21 -31.26
N SER A 1148 -30.27 -28.84 -31.65
CA SER A 1148 -30.56 -30.23 -31.28
C SER A 1148 -29.52 -31.22 -31.81
N ALA A 1149 -28.81 -30.88 -32.89
CA ALA A 1149 -27.75 -31.66 -33.50
C ALA A 1149 -26.37 -31.53 -32.80
N LEU A 1150 -26.23 -30.62 -31.83
CA LEU A 1150 -24.97 -30.40 -31.09
C LEU A 1150 -24.91 -31.28 -29.83
N ASP A 1151 -23.70 -31.61 -29.36
CA ASP A 1151 -23.52 -32.31 -28.08
C ASP A 1151 -23.85 -31.36 -26.90
N PRO A 1152 -24.61 -31.79 -25.87
CA PRO A 1152 -24.88 -30.98 -24.69
C PRO A 1152 -23.65 -30.34 -24.01
N VAL A 1153 -22.48 -31.00 -24.04
CA VAL A 1153 -21.25 -30.53 -23.37
C VAL A 1153 -20.65 -29.28 -24.04
N VAL A 1154 -21.02 -29.03 -25.30
CA VAL A 1154 -20.55 -27.89 -26.09
C VAL A 1154 -21.34 -26.63 -25.77
N LEU A 1155 -22.58 -26.78 -25.29
CA LEU A 1155 -23.54 -25.70 -25.18
C LEU A 1155 -23.14 -24.69 -24.08
N ARG A 1156 -23.38 -23.42 -24.36
CA ARG A 1156 -23.02 -22.24 -23.57
C ARG A 1156 -24.25 -21.39 -23.26
N VAL A 1157 -24.03 -20.21 -22.68
CA VAL A 1157 -25.09 -19.25 -22.35
C VAL A 1157 -25.85 -18.80 -23.59
N ASP A 1158 -25.16 -18.61 -24.72
CA ASP A 1158 -25.79 -18.19 -25.98
C ASP A 1158 -26.85 -19.22 -26.44
N GLU A 1159 -26.55 -20.52 -26.42
CA GLU A 1159 -27.53 -21.55 -26.79
C GLU A 1159 -28.71 -21.62 -25.80
N LEU A 1160 -28.46 -21.37 -24.51
CA LEU A 1160 -29.52 -21.25 -23.49
C LEU A 1160 -30.43 -20.06 -23.79
N TRP A 1161 -29.88 -18.90 -24.13
CA TRP A 1161 -30.66 -17.72 -24.51
C TRP A 1161 -31.52 -17.97 -25.74
N ILE A 1162 -31.01 -18.67 -26.76
CA ILE A 1162 -31.82 -19.05 -27.93
C ILE A 1162 -33.02 -19.93 -27.52
N ALA A 1163 -32.79 -20.93 -26.65
CA ALA A 1163 -33.85 -21.83 -26.18
C ALA A 1163 -34.90 -21.10 -25.32
N GLU A 1164 -34.46 -20.18 -24.46
CA GLU A 1164 -35.33 -19.34 -23.63
C GLU A 1164 -36.15 -18.36 -24.46
N SER A 1165 -35.55 -17.70 -25.44
CA SER A 1165 -36.24 -16.81 -26.37
C SER A 1165 -37.30 -17.56 -27.21
N ALA A 1166 -37.05 -18.83 -27.54
CA ALA A 1166 -38.01 -19.71 -28.21
C ALA A 1166 -39.10 -20.27 -27.29
N ALA A 1167 -38.95 -20.15 -25.97
CA ALA A 1167 -39.74 -20.84 -24.95
C ALA A 1167 -39.80 -22.38 -25.15
N ASP A 1168 -38.70 -22.98 -25.64
CA ASP A 1168 -38.62 -24.42 -25.87
C ASP A 1168 -38.26 -25.16 -24.57
N ALA A 1169 -39.27 -25.68 -23.88
CA ALA A 1169 -39.09 -26.34 -22.58
C ALA A 1169 -38.14 -27.55 -22.63
N ALA A 1170 -38.10 -28.29 -23.74
CA ALA A 1170 -37.26 -29.47 -23.87
C ALA A 1170 -35.78 -29.07 -23.99
N MET A 1171 -35.49 -28.06 -24.81
CA MET A 1171 -34.14 -27.53 -24.97
C MET A 1171 -33.65 -26.80 -23.72
N ILE A 1172 -34.52 -26.01 -23.06
CA ILE A 1172 -34.19 -25.36 -21.77
C ILE A 1172 -33.81 -26.41 -20.72
N ALA A 1173 -34.58 -27.49 -20.60
CA ALA A 1173 -34.27 -28.58 -19.67
C ALA A 1173 -32.93 -29.26 -20.00
N ARG A 1174 -32.64 -29.45 -21.29
CA ARG A 1174 -31.35 -30.00 -21.78
C ARG A 1174 -30.17 -29.07 -21.45
N LEU A 1175 -30.39 -27.76 -21.43
CA LEU A 1175 -29.38 -26.72 -21.21
C LEU A 1175 -29.23 -26.28 -19.75
N ALA A 1176 -30.10 -26.73 -18.85
CA ALA A 1176 -30.04 -26.37 -17.43
C ALA A 1176 -28.64 -26.53 -16.78
N PRO A 1177 -27.82 -27.56 -17.10
CA PRO A 1177 -26.47 -27.69 -16.54
C PRO A 1177 -25.50 -26.54 -16.90
N VAL A 1178 -25.76 -25.79 -17.98
CA VAL A 1178 -24.91 -24.64 -18.38
C VAL A 1178 -24.78 -23.61 -17.26
N ARG A 1179 -25.85 -23.39 -16.49
CA ARG A 1179 -25.87 -22.42 -15.36
C ARG A 1179 -24.88 -22.80 -14.24
N ALA A 1180 -24.47 -24.07 -14.15
CA ALA A 1180 -23.53 -24.55 -13.14
C ALA A 1180 -22.07 -24.61 -13.64
N ARG A 1181 -21.79 -24.20 -14.89
CA ARG A 1181 -20.44 -24.30 -15.49
C ARG A 1181 -19.51 -23.21 -14.98
N GLU A 1182 -18.61 -23.59 -14.08
CA GLU A 1182 -17.59 -22.71 -13.52
C GLU A 1182 -16.58 -22.20 -14.56
N ASP A 1183 -16.27 -23.01 -15.58
CA ASP A 1183 -15.38 -22.60 -16.67
C ASP A 1183 -15.96 -21.44 -17.50
N LEU A 1184 -17.28 -21.45 -17.75
CA LEU A 1184 -17.96 -20.33 -18.41
C LEU A 1184 -18.01 -19.09 -17.51
N ARG A 1185 -18.28 -19.27 -16.21
CA ARG A 1185 -18.26 -18.16 -15.24
C ARG A 1185 -16.89 -17.48 -15.20
N ALA A 1186 -15.82 -18.25 -15.03
CA ALA A 1186 -14.46 -17.71 -15.01
C ALA A 1186 -14.13 -17.01 -16.34
N ALA A 1187 -14.47 -17.66 -17.46
CA ALA A 1187 -14.26 -17.12 -18.79
C ALA A 1187 -14.94 -15.75 -19.02
N TYR A 1188 -16.20 -15.56 -18.61
CA TYR A 1188 -16.90 -14.27 -18.76
C TYR A 1188 -16.44 -13.24 -17.73
N ALA A 1189 -16.02 -13.65 -16.54
CA ALA A 1189 -15.40 -12.75 -15.57
C ALA A 1189 -14.06 -12.19 -16.09
N ILE A 1190 -13.30 -13.01 -16.81
CA ILE A 1190 -12.06 -12.57 -17.48
C ILE A 1190 -12.38 -11.64 -18.65
N ASP A 1191 -13.34 -11.97 -19.53
CA ASP A 1191 -13.76 -11.06 -20.63
C ASP A 1191 -14.14 -9.68 -20.08
N ARG A 1192 -14.97 -9.61 -19.02
CA ARG A 1192 -15.34 -8.37 -18.34
C ARG A 1192 -14.13 -7.63 -17.75
N ARG A 1193 -13.07 -8.33 -17.35
CA ARG A 1193 -11.84 -7.71 -16.85
C ARG A 1193 -10.98 -7.15 -17.99
N LEU A 1194 -10.92 -7.87 -19.10
CA LEU A 1194 -10.25 -7.44 -20.33
C LEU A 1194 -10.93 -6.22 -20.95
N ASP A 1195 -12.26 -6.20 -20.91
CA ASP A 1195 -13.09 -5.10 -21.36
C ASP A 1195 -14.16 -4.74 -20.31
N PRO A 1196 -13.89 -3.77 -19.43
CA PRO A 1196 -14.86 -3.30 -18.44
C PRO A 1196 -16.14 -2.71 -19.05
N SER A 1197 -16.13 -2.36 -20.34
CA SER A 1197 -17.31 -1.87 -21.06
C SER A 1197 -18.17 -2.96 -21.67
N ASP A 1198 -17.73 -4.23 -21.59
CA ASP A 1198 -18.46 -5.40 -22.08
C ASP A 1198 -19.67 -5.75 -21.19
N SER A 1199 -20.78 -5.05 -21.43
CA SER A 1199 -22.06 -5.32 -20.79
C SER A 1199 -22.63 -6.70 -21.11
N GLU A 1200 -22.24 -7.32 -22.22
CA GLU A 1200 -22.74 -8.64 -22.61
C GLU A 1200 -22.20 -9.72 -21.66
N SER A 1201 -20.92 -9.62 -21.26
CA SER A 1201 -20.34 -10.53 -20.25
C SER A 1201 -21.02 -10.40 -18.88
N ASP A 1202 -21.44 -9.20 -18.47
CA ASP A 1202 -22.21 -9.00 -17.23
C ASP A 1202 -23.58 -9.69 -17.27
N GLU A 1203 -24.28 -9.62 -18.41
CA GLU A 1203 -25.56 -10.30 -18.60
C GLU A 1203 -25.41 -11.83 -18.62
N ARG A 1204 -24.34 -12.33 -19.25
CA ARG A 1204 -24.02 -13.77 -19.21
C ARG A 1204 -23.70 -14.24 -17.79
N LEU A 1205 -22.94 -13.46 -17.01
CA LEU A 1205 -22.67 -13.75 -15.60
C LEU A 1205 -23.96 -13.73 -14.76
N ALA A 1206 -24.87 -12.78 -14.99
CA ALA A 1206 -26.16 -12.73 -14.32
C ALA A 1206 -27.04 -13.96 -14.67
N THR A 1207 -26.96 -14.43 -15.91
CA THR A 1207 -27.62 -15.67 -16.34
C THR A 1207 -27.05 -16.88 -15.61
N LEU A 1208 -25.73 -16.98 -15.45
CA LEU A 1208 -25.11 -18.06 -14.67
C LEU A 1208 -25.43 -17.97 -13.16
N ALA A 1209 -25.69 -16.77 -12.64
CA ALA A 1209 -26.02 -16.55 -11.22
C ALA A 1209 -27.50 -16.81 -10.87
N SER A 1210 -28.42 -16.69 -11.83
CA SER A 1210 -29.84 -17.00 -11.63
C SER A 1210 -30.03 -18.53 -11.53
N ARG A 1211 -30.10 -19.01 -10.28
CA ARG A 1211 -30.37 -20.42 -9.94
C ARG A 1211 -31.85 -20.69 -9.74
#